data_AF-A0A024U9R9-F1
#
_entry.id   AF-A0A024U9R9-F1
#
_cell.length_a   1.000
_cell.length_b   1.000
_cell.length_c   1.000
_cell.angle_alpha   90.00
_cell.angle_beta   90.00
_cell.angle_gamma   90.00
#
_symmetry.space_group_name_H-M   'P 1'
#
loop_
_entity.id
_entity.type
_entity.pdbx_description
1 polymer ?
#
loop_
_entity_poly.entity_id
_entity_poly.type
_entity_poly.pdbx_seq_one_letter_code
_entity_poly.pdbx_strand_id
1 'polypeptide(L)'
;MQVGGPQEERSRRLMRDPLMDPPAREREFVVPVDFRMQEETYQEKLAVQHEEITFLKSYIEKLLNQLRRVLVKHNELEQLQTLCDPTTACVTDEGEDSSMVPPPWFTSKEYMSPLFAAYEGRIKELDIMCEKHRKDLDAFVVHAQSLALDNDRLQQELTSALEKLILQSEQPAGGRGSTDFFTTSVPDNSMADQLSEMNERLDFLMSENNLLVEQRSLVESELEECQRDIHERDSQLLTMSQNFNQASVAIQELRDACNHLKLEKQKCEVQLQQFAATIAQLEAQKETIASRVTGLQTNATNYVKQIDEYERTLANLKLAAEQKQATVTKRYQGVCERLRELTSALDAKHKQVDEWQERHRGVVAELDLVKQDCEGMVKVMHSMEKQLNEYAAREEAVAELERSTVEKAHCAALERDQAIAKEMQCRREISRLLEQKRIAASDYLKATDDAVERVRRKLDLEIQHRMDEIKHAQASIVTLKMQLETASRMQLDAEKHVKECMVQGDSRQMLFQEKFNQIAERVAVAEQLKADAETAEARATSLLAAKEAQFQKTLADLQDKLAIEHEQLSSVQRELDLRRAELRDSQESNAAKEKQVALLTNEVQDIRNESNQKHKYQLDMYSQQLRDAKSRLDMAENEVMKVKHDATKTEQMLRLDHSRVEAKYKTELEVASHRANRLKDEKSRIEAHLLEVQAKQSMYATKVCGIMAVHVALLMMVDFSAE
;
A
#
# COMPACT_ATOMS: atom_id res chain seq x y z
N MET A 1 25.85 -70.34 -17.86
CA MET A 1 24.51 -69.79 -18.17
C MET A 1 24.56 -68.29 -17.92
N GLN A 2 24.05 -67.52 -18.86
CA GLN A 2 24.60 -66.23 -19.30
C GLN A 2 24.51 -65.06 -18.31
N VAL A 3 25.59 -64.27 -18.31
CA VAL A 3 25.81 -63.04 -17.55
C VAL A 3 25.20 -61.88 -18.35
N GLY A 4 24.26 -61.15 -17.73
CA GLY A 4 23.61 -59.97 -18.30
C GLY A 4 24.60 -58.80 -18.44
N GLY A 5 24.56 -58.12 -19.59
CA GLY A 5 25.51 -57.08 -19.95
C GLY A 5 25.10 -55.67 -19.48
N PRO A 6 26.02 -54.68 -19.56
CA PRO A 6 25.85 -53.31 -19.04
C PRO A 6 24.70 -52.50 -19.68
N GLN A 7 24.14 -53.01 -20.78
CA GLN A 7 23.06 -52.39 -21.54
C GLN A 7 21.68 -52.67 -20.92
N GLU A 8 21.54 -53.82 -20.24
CA GLU A 8 20.30 -54.23 -19.56
C GLU A 8 20.08 -53.41 -18.26
N GLU A 9 21.17 -52.98 -17.64
CA GLU A 9 21.18 -52.18 -16.42
C GLU A 9 20.93 -50.68 -16.69
N ARG A 10 21.25 -50.18 -17.89
CA ARG A 10 20.83 -48.84 -18.36
C ARG A 10 19.35 -48.78 -18.69
N SER A 11 18.80 -49.82 -19.31
CA SER A 11 17.37 -49.89 -19.64
C SER A 11 16.47 -49.92 -18.39
N ARG A 12 16.95 -50.46 -17.27
CA ARG A 12 16.22 -50.43 -15.98
C ARG A 12 16.22 -49.07 -15.29
N ARG A 13 17.20 -48.20 -15.55
CA ARG A 13 17.28 -46.87 -14.92
C ARG A 13 16.46 -45.80 -15.65
N LEU A 14 16.16 -46.01 -16.93
CA LEU A 14 15.36 -45.09 -17.76
C LEU A 14 13.84 -45.32 -17.68
N MET A 15 13.38 -46.43 -17.09
CA MET A 15 11.94 -46.78 -16.94
C MET A 15 11.40 -46.46 -15.53
N ARG A 16 12.10 -45.64 -14.74
CA ARG A 16 11.64 -45.22 -13.41
C ARG A 16 10.84 -43.92 -13.54
N ASP A 17 9.61 -44.05 -14.04
CA ASP A 17 8.59 -43.03 -13.84
C ASP A 17 8.33 -42.84 -12.34
N PRO A 18 8.13 -41.60 -11.85
CA PRO A 18 7.63 -41.37 -10.50
C PRO A 18 6.16 -41.75 -10.46
N LEU A 19 5.91 -43.01 -10.11
CA LEU A 19 4.58 -43.53 -9.83
C LEU A 19 4.00 -42.79 -8.62
N MET A 20 3.10 -41.86 -8.91
CA MET A 20 1.83 -41.62 -8.22
C MET A 20 1.73 -42.18 -6.78
N ASP A 21 1.85 -41.28 -5.81
CA ASP A 21 1.34 -41.55 -4.46
C ASP A 21 -0.20 -41.69 -4.48
N PRO A 22 -0.78 -42.58 -3.65
CA PRO A 22 -2.22 -42.83 -3.61
C PRO A 22 -2.97 -41.68 -2.92
N PRO A 23 -4.25 -41.42 -3.27
CA PRO A 23 -5.03 -40.38 -2.59
C PRO A 23 -5.57 -40.93 -1.27
N ALA A 24 -4.80 -40.77 -0.18
CA ALA A 24 -5.32 -40.97 1.16
C ALA A 24 -6.23 -39.78 1.53
N ARG A 25 -7.53 -39.94 1.27
CA ARG A 25 -8.56 -39.17 1.97
C ARG A 25 -8.65 -39.70 3.40
N GLU A 26 -7.94 -39.06 4.32
CA GLU A 26 -8.41 -38.94 5.69
C GLU A 26 -8.68 -37.46 5.95
N ARG A 27 -9.96 -37.15 6.20
CA ARG A 27 -10.36 -35.86 6.72
C ARG A 27 -9.73 -35.75 8.10
N GLU A 28 -8.64 -34.99 8.21
CA GLU A 28 -8.20 -34.49 9.50
C GLU A 28 -9.37 -33.74 10.12
N PHE A 29 -9.86 -34.28 11.23
CA PHE A 29 -10.62 -33.53 12.20
C PHE A 29 -9.75 -32.33 12.57
N VAL A 30 -10.14 -31.13 12.13
CA VAL A 30 -9.58 -29.89 12.63
C VAL A 30 -9.96 -29.81 14.10
N VAL A 31 -9.07 -30.31 14.96
CA VAL A 31 -9.06 -29.96 16.37
C VAL A 31 -8.95 -28.43 16.41
N PRO A 32 -9.83 -27.71 17.13
CA PRO A 32 -9.68 -26.27 17.31
C PRO A 32 -8.27 -26.01 17.82
N VAL A 33 -7.42 -25.42 16.96
CA VAL A 33 -6.10 -24.98 17.37
C VAL A 33 -6.33 -23.97 18.47
N ASP A 34 -5.87 -24.28 19.67
CA ASP A 34 -5.95 -23.37 20.80
C ASP A 34 -5.08 -22.16 20.45
N PHE A 35 -5.72 -21.09 19.96
CA PHE A 35 -5.06 -19.91 19.41
C PHE A 35 -4.05 -19.32 20.39
N ARG A 36 -4.22 -19.56 21.69
CA ARG A 36 -3.26 -19.16 22.73
C ARG A 36 -1.94 -19.93 22.67
N MET A 37 -1.96 -21.25 22.49
CA MET A 37 -0.73 -22.03 22.33
C MET A 37 -0.01 -21.69 21.01
N GLN A 38 -0.79 -21.38 19.98
CA GLN A 38 -0.22 -20.95 18.70
C GLN A 38 0.41 -19.55 18.82
N GLU A 39 -0.24 -18.62 19.54
CA GLU A 39 0.29 -17.29 19.84
C GLU A 39 1.53 -17.35 20.73
N GLU A 40 1.55 -18.19 21.76
CA GLU A 40 2.72 -18.42 22.63
C GLU A 40 3.90 -19.00 21.85
N THR A 41 3.68 -19.99 20.99
CA THR A 41 4.75 -20.56 20.14
C THR A 41 5.24 -19.60 19.06
N TYR A 42 4.39 -18.68 18.57
CA TYR A 42 4.84 -17.59 17.68
C TYR A 42 5.62 -16.52 18.43
N GLN A 43 5.23 -16.17 19.65
CA GLN A 43 5.97 -15.23 20.49
C GLN A 43 7.34 -15.80 20.90
N GLU A 44 7.42 -17.08 21.22
CA GLU A 44 8.68 -17.77 21.51
C GLU A 44 9.61 -17.80 20.28
N LYS A 45 9.06 -18.09 19.08
CA LYS A 45 9.82 -18.00 17.83
C LYS A 45 10.30 -16.58 17.52
N LEU A 46 9.48 -15.56 17.78
CA LEU A 46 9.87 -14.16 17.60
C LEU A 46 10.96 -13.75 18.60
N ALA A 47 10.90 -14.23 19.84
CA ALA A 47 11.93 -13.98 20.84
C ALA A 47 13.27 -14.60 20.43
N VAL A 48 13.26 -15.87 19.98
CA VAL A 48 14.47 -16.55 19.47
C VAL A 48 15.04 -15.84 18.24
N GLN A 49 14.18 -15.40 17.31
CA GLN A 49 14.62 -14.60 16.15
C GLN A 49 15.20 -13.24 16.57
N HIS A 50 14.66 -12.62 17.62
CA HIS A 50 15.17 -11.34 18.13
C HIS A 50 16.53 -11.52 18.81
N GLU A 51 16.73 -12.61 19.54
CA GLU A 51 18.02 -13.02 20.11
C GLU A 51 19.05 -13.34 19.01
N GLU A 52 18.63 -14.00 17.93
CA GLU A 52 19.49 -14.28 16.78
C GLU A 52 19.88 -12.99 16.05
N ILE A 53 18.94 -12.06 15.83
CA ILE A 53 19.22 -10.74 15.24
C ILE A 53 20.18 -9.93 16.11
N THR A 54 20.01 -9.94 17.43
CA THR A 54 20.91 -9.23 18.35
C THR A 54 22.30 -9.87 18.39
N PHE A 55 22.38 -11.20 18.38
CA PHE A 55 23.64 -11.92 18.25
C PHE A 55 24.36 -11.56 16.94
N LEU A 56 23.65 -11.62 15.80
CA LEU A 56 24.17 -11.28 14.48
C LEU A 56 24.63 -9.82 14.40
N LYS A 57 23.88 -8.88 14.98
CA LYS A 57 24.31 -7.47 15.09
C LYS A 57 25.61 -7.34 15.87
N SER A 58 25.74 -8.02 17.01
CA SER A 58 26.99 -8.01 17.80
C SER A 58 28.16 -8.65 17.04
N TYR A 59 27.88 -9.68 16.24
CA TYR A 59 28.87 -10.39 15.44
C TYR A 59 29.36 -9.54 14.27
N ILE A 60 28.44 -8.85 13.59
CA ILE A 60 28.74 -7.86 12.55
C ILE A 60 29.56 -6.71 13.15
N GLU A 61 29.20 -6.21 14.33
CA GLU A 61 29.95 -5.14 14.99
C GLU A 61 31.37 -5.57 15.37
N LYS A 62 31.54 -6.82 15.84
CA LYS A 62 32.87 -7.41 16.08
C LYS A 62 33.68 -7.53 14.79
N LEU A 63 33.08 -8.00 13.70
CA LEU A 63 33.72 -8.11 12.39
C LEU A 63 34.09 -6.73 11.84
N LEU A 64 33.21 -5.74 11.93
CA LEU A 64 33.48 -4.36 11.52
C LEU A 64 34.61 -3.74 12.35
N ASN A 65 34.67 -4.01 13.66
CA ASN A 65 35.76 -3.56 14.51
C ASN A 65 37.09 -4.27 14.22
N GLN A 66 37.06 -5.53 13.79
CA GLN A 66 38.25 -6.23 13.29
C GLN A 66 38.69 -5.68 11.93
N LEU A 67 37.74 -5.44 11.02
CA LEU A 67 37.98 -4.84 9.71
C LEU A 67 38.57 -3.43 9.86
N ARG A 68 38.01 -2.58 10.73
CA ARG A 68 38.58 -1.26 11.06
C ARG A 68 40.00 -1.36 11.59
N ARG A 69 40.28 -2.32 12.49
CA ARG A 69 41.64 -2.55 13.00
C ARG A 69 42.61 -2.98 11.90
N VAL A 70 42.16 -3.82 10.96
CA VAL A 70 42.97 -4.25 9.81
C VAL A 70 43.20 -3.09 8.84
N LEU A 71 42.16 -2.32 8.51
CA LEU A 71 42.24 -1.16 7.61
C LEU A 71 43.12 -0.04 8.19
N VAL A 72 43.06 0.22 9.50
CA VAL A 72 43.94 1.17 10.18
C VAL A 72 45.39 0.67 10.18
N LYS A 73 45.61 -0.63 10.43
CA LYS A 73 46.96 -1.23 10.47
C LYS A 73 47.68 -1.16 9.11
N HIS A 74 46.94 -1.14 8.00
CA HIS A 74 47.50 -1.08 6.64
C HIS A 74 47.39 0.31 5.98
N ASN A 75 47.01 1.36 6.74
CA ASN A 75 46.83 2.72 6.21
C ASN A 75 45.77 2.84 5.09
N GLU A 76 44.82 1.91 5.04
CA GLU A 76 43.75 1.85 4.01
C GLU A 76 42.46 2.54 4.46
N LEU A 77 42.32 2.89 5.75
CA LEU A 77 41.16 3.63 6.25
C LEU A 77 41.08 5.03 5.63
N GLU A 78 42.21 5.71 5.48
CA GLU A 78 42.28 7.02 4.81
C GLU A 78 41.97 6.92 3.31
N GLN A 79 42.39 5.84 2.64
CA GLN A 79 42.12 5.61 1.21
C GLN A 79 40.65 5.31 0.91
N LEU A 80 39.98 4.54 1.78
CA LEU A 80 38.54 4.30 1.70
C LEU A 80 37.71 5.55 2.01
N GLN A 81 38.19 6.40 2.93
CA GLN A 81 37.53 7.66 3.25
C GLN A 81 37.60 8.65 2.07
N THR A 82 38.70 8.65 1.31
CA THR A 82 38.82 9.42 0.05
C THR A 82 38.02 8.85 -1.12
N LEU A 83 37.66 7.56 -1.12
CA LEU A 83 36.80 6.93 -2.13
C LEU A 83 35.30 7.14 -1.85
N CYS A 84 34.92 7.40 -0.61
CA CYS A 84 33.55 7.73 -0.22
C CYS A 84 33.23 9.23 -0.23
N ASP A 85 34.19 10.09 -0.54
CA ASP A 85 33.96 11.53 -0.71
C ASP A 85 33.40 11.80 -2.13
N PRO A 86 32.15 12.31 -2.27
CA PRO A 86 31.50 12.47 -3.58
C PRO A 86 32.12 13.58 -4.45
N THR A 87 33.10 14.32 -3.93
CA THR A 87 33.69 15.51 -4.55
C THR A 87 34.87 15.21 -5.47
N THR A 88 35.45 14.01 -5.41
CA THR A 88 36.63 13.61 -6.22
C THR A 88 36.30 12.69 -7.38
N ALA A 89 35.05 12.24 -7.53
CA ALA A 89 34.64 11.32 -8.60
C ALA A 89 34.40 11.98 -9.97
N CYS A 90 34.77 13.26 -10.16
CA CYS A 90 34.47 14.00 -11.38
C CYS A 90 35.63 14.87 -11.87
N VAL A 91 36.89 14.40 -11.82
CA VAL A 91 37.94 14.87 -12.74
C VAL A 91 39.01 13.78 -12.85
N THR A 92 38.96 12.99 -13.92
CA THR A 92 40.11 12.60 -14.76
C THR A 92 39.56 11.68 -15.86
N ASP A 93 39.03 12.32 -16.89
CA ASP A 93 38.97 11.79 -18.24
C ASP A 93 40.34 12.08 -18.85
N GLU A 94 41.19 11.05 -19.01
CA GLU A 94 42.25 10.91 -20.03
C GLU A 94 42.78 9.46 -19.95
N GLY A 95 43.09 8.91 -21.12
CA GLY A 95 43.17 7.48 -21.39
C GLY A 95 44.41 6.74 -20.92
N GLU A 96 44.38 5.46 -21.28
CA GLU A 96 45.41 4.41 -21.17
C GLU A 96 45.43 3.57 -19.89
N ASP A 97 44.97 2.31 -20.04
CA ASP A 97 45.50 1.11 -19.41
C ASP A 97 45.86 1.18 -17.91
N SER A 98 44.90 1.56 -17.08
CA SER A 98 44.83 0.97 -15.75
C SER A 98 44.21 -0.41 -15.85
N SER A 99 45.02 -1.41 -16.25
CA SER A 99 44.68 -2.80 -15.99
C SER A 99 44.27 -2.87 -14.53
N MET A 100 43.08 -3.41 -14.25
CA MET A 100 42.65 -3.73 -12.90
C MET A 100 43.77 -4.49 -12.20
N VAL A 101 44.60 -3.80 -11.42
CA VAL A 101 45.42 -4.44 -10.39
C VAL A 101 44.38 -4.86 -9.36
N PRO A 102 44.06 -6.16 -9.26
CA PRO A 102 43.06 -6.59 -8.31
C PRO A 102 43.57 -6.18 -6.92
N PRO A 103 42.67 -5.76 -6.02
CA PRO A 103 43.07 -5.36 -4.68
C PRO A 103 44.00 -6.40 -4.03
N PRO A 104 44.96 -6.02 -3.19
CA PRO A 104 45.99 -6.94 -2.66
C PRO A 104 45.42 -8.18 -1.93
N TRP A 105 44.18 -8.11 -1.45
CA TRP A 105 43.45 -9.20 -0.81
C TRP A 105 42.79 -10.18 -1.79
N PHE A 106 42.63 -9.81 -3.06
CA PHE A 106 42.13 -10.68 -4.14
C PHE A 106 43.22 -11.63 -4.66
N THR A 107 44.49 -11.25 -4.54
CA THR A 107 45.65 -12.06 -4.99
C THR A 107 46.45 -12.67 -3.83
N SER A 108 46.12 -12.33 -2.59
CA SER A 108 46.78 -12.91 -1.40
C SER A 108 46.27 -14.32 -1.11
N LYS A 109 47.18 -15.30 -1.16
CA LYS A 109 46.92 -16.72 -0.83
C LYS A 109 46.43 -16.95 0.61
N GLU A 110 46.61 -15.98 1.51
CA GLU A 110 46.20 -16.09 2.91
C GLU A 110 44.71 -15.80 3.13
N TYR A 111 44.05 -15.09 2.20
CA TYR A 111 42.65 -14.64 2.33
C TYR A 111 41.71 -15.22 1.26
N MET A 112 42.25 -15.91 0.26
CA MET A 112 41.47 -16.53 -0.81
C MET A 112 40.84 -17.85 -0.33
N SER A 113 39.51 -17.95 -0.41
CA SER A 113 38.77 -19.18 -0.07
C SER A 113 39.33 -20.38 -0.84
N PRO A 114 39.49 -21.56 -0.23
CA PRO A 114 39.98 -22.77 -0.91
C PRO A 114 39.22 -23.11 -2.20
N LEU A 115 37.93 -22.75 -2.26
CA LEU A 115 37.11 -22.93 -3.46
C LEU A 115 37.50 -21.97 -4.60
N PHE A 116 37.78 -20.70 -4.30
CA PHE A 116 38.25 -19.73 -5.29
C PHE A 116 39.66 -20.07 -5.78
N ALA A 117 40.53 -20.57 -4.89
CA ALA A 117 41.85 -21.08 -5.28
C ALA A 117 41.74 -22.29 -6.24
N ALA A 118 40.76 -23.18 -6.00
CA ALA A 118 40.48 -24.31 -6.89
C ALA A 118 39.90 -23.85 -8.25
N TYR A 119 39.03 -22.83 -8.25
CA TYR A 119 38.54 -22.23 -9.50
C TYR A 119 39.63 -21.50 -10.28
N GLU A 120 40.49 -20.73 -9.63
CA GLU A 120 41.68 -20.15 -10.29
C GLU A 120 42.60 -21.22 -10.87
N GLY A 121 42.84 -22.30 -10.11
CA GLY A 121 43.61 -23.45 -10.59
C GLY A 121 42.97 -24.07 -11.83
N ARG A 122 41.65 -24.26 -11.81
CA ARG A 122 40.90 -24.83 -12.93
C ARG A 122 40.87 -23.90 -14.14
N ILE A 123 40.77 -22.59 -13.95
CA ILE A 123 40.84 -21.60 -15.02
C ILE A 123 42.22 -21.63 -15.67
N LYS A 124 43.30 -21.63 -14.87
CA LYS A 124 44.68 -21.75 -15.40
C LYS A 124 44.90 -23.05 -16.17
N GLU A 125 44.37 -24.17 -15.70
CA GLU A 125 44.40 -25.44 -16.44
C GLU A 125 43.66 -25.35 -17.78
N LEU A 126 42.47 -24.75 -17.79
CA LEU A 126 41.69 -24.54 -19.00
C LEU A 126 42.39 -23.60 -19.98
N ASP A 127 43.03 -22.53 -19.50
CA ASP A 127 43.80 -21.60 -20.33
C ASP A 127 45.00 -22.30 -20.97
N ILE A 128 45.74 -23.11 -20.22
CA ILE A 128 46.84 -23.92 -20.75
C ILE A 128 46.34 -24.91 -21.82
N MET A 129 45.17 -25.54 -21.61
CA MET A 129 44.58 -26.42 -22.62
C MET A 129 44.12 -25.66 -23.87
N CYS A 130 43.51 -24.48 -23.71
CA CYS A 130 43.11 -23.63 -24.82
C CYS A 130 44.34 -23.15 -25.63
N GLU A 131 45.41 -22.72 -24.96
CA GLU A 131 46.66 -22.37 -25.63
C GLU A 131 47.29 -23.56 -26.36
N LYS A 132 47.26 -24.75 -25.77
CA LYS A 132 47.75 -25.97 -26.41
C LYS A 132 46.92 -26.31 -27.66
N HIS A 133 45.59 -26.32 -27.56
CA HIS A 133 44.72 -26.59 -28.71
C HIS A 133 44.86 -25.54 -29.81
N ARG A 134 45.08 -24.27 -29.44
CA ARG A 134 45.38 -23.21 -30.41
C ARG A 134 46.69 -23.48 -31.15
N LYS A 135 47.76 -23.86 -30.43
CA LYS A 135 49.05 -24.23 -31.05
C LYS A 135 48.92 -25.47 -31.94
N ASP A 136 48.14 -26.46 -31.53
CA ASP A 136 47.88 -27.68 -32.32
C ASP A 136 47.08 -27.35 -33.61
N LEU A 137 46.10 -26.44 -33.52
CA LEU A 137 45.36 -25.90 -34.67
C LEU A 137 46.26 -25.12 -35.62
N ASP A 138 47.10 -24.22 -35.10
CA ASP A 138 48.06 -23.46 -35.90
C ASP A 138 49.03 -24.40 -36.63
N ALA A 139 49.53 -25.45 -35.95
CA ALA A 139 50.37 -26.48 -36.56
C ALA A 139 49.62 -27.29 -37.64
N PHE A 140 48.35 -27.61 -37.41
CA PHE A 140 47.51 -28.31 -38.39
C PHE A 140 47.25 -27.45 -39.63
N VAL A 141 47.01 -26.15 -39.46
CA VAL A 141 46.84 -25.20 -40.56
C VAL A 141 48.11 -25.10 -41.39
N VAL A 142 49.28 -25.00 -40.76
CA VAL A 142 50.58 -25.01 -41.47
C VAL A 142 50.79 -26.32 -42.24
N HIS A 143 50.42 -27.46 -41.64
CA HIS A 143 50.53 -28.75 -42.33
C HIS A 143 49.56 -28.87 -43.52
N ALA A 144 48.32 -28.40 -43.38
CA ALA A 144 47.35 -28.37 -44.46
C ALA A 144 47.77 -27.44 -45.61
N GLN A 145 48.40 -26.30 -45.29
CA GLN A 145 48.99 -25.40 -46.29
C GLN A 145 50.17 -26.06 -47.02
N SER A 146 51.03 -26.79 -46.32
CA SER A 146 52.12 -27.56 -46.95
C SER A 146 51.57 -28.63 -47.89
N LEU A 147 50.54 -29.37 -47.48
CA LEU A 147 49.89 -30.37 -48.33
C LEU A 147 49.22 -29.76 -49.56
N ALA A 148 48.62 -28.57 -49.43
CA ALA A 148 48.05 -27.86 -50.57
C ALA A 148 49.14 -27.46 -51.58
N LEU A 149 50.27 -26.92 -51.12
CA LEU A 149 51.41 -26.58 -51.97
C LEU A 149 52.02 -27.81 -52.66
N ASP A 150 52.14 -28.94 -51.95
CA ASP A 150 52.62 -30.20 -52.53
C ASP A 150 51.64 -30.75 -53.57
N ASN A 151 50.33 -30.58 -53.36
CA ASN A 151 49.30 -31.01 -54.31
C ASN A 151 49.31 -30.14 -55.59
N ASP A 152 49.45 -28.81 -55.43
CA ASP A 152 49.62 -27.89 -56.56
C ASP A 152 50.88 -28.21 -57.37
N ARG A 153 51.98 -28.55 -56.69
CA ARG A 153 53.22 -29.01 -57.34
C ARG A 153 53.02 -30.32 -58.11
N LEU A 154 52.36 -31.31 -57.51
CA LEU A 154 52.07 -32.59 -58.18
C LEU A 154 51.13 -32.41 -59.39
N GLN A 155 50.18 -31.49 -59.31
CA GLN A 155 49.34 -31.13 -60.46
C GLN A 155 50.17 -30.49 -61.58
N GLN A 156 51.12 -29.61 -61.27
CA GLN A 156 52.03 -29.06 -62.27
C GLN A 156 52.94 -30.14 -62.90
N GLU A 157 53.46 -31.07 -62.09
CA GLU A 157 54.26 -32.20 -62.58
C GLU A 157 53.44 -33.13 -63.51
N LEU A 158 52.17 -33.42 -63.17
CA LEU A 158 51.26 -34.20 -64.00
C LEU A 158 50.91 -33.49 -65.32
N THR A 159 50.68 -32.18 -65.26
CA THR A 159 50.36 -31.37 -66.45
C THR A 159 51.55 -31.34 -67.41
N SER A 160 52.78 -31.19 -66.89
CA SER A 160 54.01 -31.26 -67.69
C SER A 160 54.27 -32.65 -68.30
N ALA A 161 53.90 -33.73 -67.59
CA ALA A 161 54.00 -35.09 -68.10
C ALA A 161 53.00 -35.36 -69.25
N LEU A 162 51.77 -34.84 -69.14
CA LEU A 162 50.75 -34.91 -70.19
C LEU A 162 51.16 -34.14 -71.45
N GLU A 163 51.75 -32.94 -71.31
CA GLU A 163 52.27 -32.18 -72.44
C GLU A 163 53.39 -32.91 -73.20
N LYS A 164 54.27 -33.65 -72.49
CA LYS A 164 55.30 -34.48 -73.11
C LYS A 164 54.74 -35.69 -73.86
N LEU A 165 53.64 -36.26 -73.40
CA LEU A 165 53.00 -37.44 -73.99
C LEU A 165 52.21 -37.08 -75.26
N ILE A 166 51.57 -35.90 -75.26
CA ILE A 166 50.90 -35.35 -76.45
C ILE A 166 51.90 -35.03 -77.56
N LEU A 167 53.11 -34.57 -77.23
CA LEU A 167 54.19 -34.34 -78.21
C LEU A 167 54.73 -35.63 -78.86
N GLN A 168 54.52 -36.80 -78.25
CA GLN A 168 55.01 -38.10 -78.77
C GLN A 168 54.00 -38.83 -79.65
N SER A 169 52.72 -38.42 -79.68
CA SER A 169 51.67 -39.10 -80.46
C SER A 169 51.49 -38.60 -81.91
N GLU A 170 52.26 -37.60 -82.35
CA GLU A 170 52.21 -37.09 -83.74
C GLU A 170 53.47 -37.49 -84.55
N GLN A 171 53.58 -38.77 -84.94
CA GLN A 171 54.49 -39.22 -86.02
C GLN A 171 53.93 -40.50 -86.71
N PRO A 172 53.91 -40.59 -88.06
CA PRO A 172 53.29 -41.73 -88.77
C PRO A 172 54.31 -42.79 -89.21
N ALA A 173 53.91 -44.07 -89.20
CA ALA A 173 54.62 -45.17 -89.85
C ALA A 173 53.63 -46.16 -90.48
N GLY A 174 53.94 -46.68 -91.67
CA GLY A 174 53.14 -47.69 -92.37
C GLY A 174 53.98 -48.73 -93.10
N GLY A 175 53.33 -49.85 -93.47
CA GLY A 175 53.56 -50.57 -94.75
C GLY A 175 54.03 -52.04 -94.75
N ARG A 176 53.33 -52.85 -95.59
CA ARG A 176 53.70 -54.09 -96.38
C ARG A 176 53.53 -55.49 -95.72
N GLY A 177 53.10 -56.59 -96.37
CA GLY A 177 52.56 -56.91 -97.73
C GLY A 177 52.98 -58.30 -98.30
N SER A 178 52.09 -58.97 -99.12
CA SER A 178 52.31 -59.98 -100.22
C SER A 178 52.58 -61.49 -99.95
N THR A 179 52.44 -62.48 -100.90
CA THR A 179 51.36 -63.12 -101.73
C THR A 179 51.97 -64.29 -102.59
N ASP A 180 51.18 -65.32 -102.94
CA ASP A 180 51.43 -66.60 -103.72
C ASP A 180 51.92 -66.52 -105.20
N PHE A 181 52.48 -67.63 -105.75
CA PHE A 181 52.45 -68.00 -107.20
C PHE A 181 52.79 -69.49 -107.53
N PHE A 182 52.35 -69.99 -108.70
CA PHE A 182 51.86 -71.35 -109.03
C PHE A 182 52.73 -72.13 -110.09
N THR A 183 52.66 -73.48 -110.11
CA THR A 183 52.55 -74.45 -111.26
C THR A 183 53.66 -75.01 -112.22
N THR A 184 53.73 -76.37 -112.28
CA THR A 184 53.76 -77.42 -113.37
C THR A 184 54.75 -77.51 -114.55
N SER A 185 55.32 -78.73 -114.80
CA SER A 185 55.11 -79.70 -115.94
C SER A 185 56.37 -80.59 -116.28
N VAL A 186 56.41 -81.95 -116.09
CA VAL A 186 56.14 -83.14 -116.99
C VAL A 186 57.13 -83.30 -118.21
N PRO A 187 57.57 -84.49 -118.78
CA PRO A 187 57.61 -85.94 -118.38
C PRO A 187 58.89 -86.80 -118.72
N ASP A 188 58.96 -88.01 -118.11
CA ASP A 188 59.39 -89.38 -118.52
C ASP A 188 60.77 -89.77 -119.13
N ASN A 189 61.45 -90.70 -118.43
CA ASN A 189 62.19 -91.84 -119.00
C ASN A 189 61.90 -93.16 -118.22
N SER A 190 60.62 -93.56 -118.18
CA SER A 190 60.05 -94.92 -118.21
C SER A 190 60.69 -96.06 -117.38
N MET A 191 59.92 -96.48 -116.36
CA MET A 191 60.01 -97.66 -115.47
C MET A 191 61.00 -97.64 -114.29
N ALA A 192 62.27 -97.29 -114.46
CA ALA A 192 63.18 -97.14 -113.30
C ALA A 192 62.99 -95.77 -112.63
N ASP A 193 62.91 -94.72 -113.46
CA ASP A 193 62.51 -93.38 -113.05
C ASP A 193 61.06 -93.36 -112.58
N GLN A 194 60.15 -94.21 -113.10
CA GLN A 194 58.76 -94.25 -112.60
C GLN A 194 58.65 -94.86 -111.20
N LEU A 195 59.48 -95.83 -110.84
CA LEU A 195 59.53 -96.34 -109.47
C LEU A 195 60.24 -95.36 -108.53
N SER A 196 61.29 -94.67 -109.00
CA SER A 196 61.95 -93.60 -108.24
C SER A 196 61.02 -92.40 -108.06
N GLU A 197 60.30 -91.97 -109.10
CA GLU A 197 59.33 -90.89 -109.10
C GLU A 197 58.08 -91.26 -108.29
N MET A 198 57.63 -92.51 -108.33
CA MET A 198 56.55 -92.99 -107.45
C MET A 198 57.01 -93.03 -105.98
N ASN A 199 58.25 -93.40 -105.70
CA ASN A 199 58.82 -93.31 -104.35
C ASN A 199 59.03 -91.86 -103.90
N GLU A 200 59.56 -90.99 -104.74
CA GLU A 200 59.70 -89.55 -104.48
C GLU A 200 58.32 -88.91 -104.29
N ARG A 201 57.33 -89.31 -105.07
CA ARG A 201 55.94 -88.86 -104.90
C ARG A 201 55.31 -89.42 -103.63
N LEU A 202 55.65 -90.65 -103.22
CA LEU A 202 55.28 -91.18 -101.91
C LEU A 202 55.94 -90.38 -100.79
N ASP A 203 57.21 -90.01 -100.92
CA ASP A 203 57.92 -89.16 -99.95
C ASP A 203 57.34 -87.74 -99.90
N PHE A 204 57.03 -87.14 -101.05
CA PHE A 204 56.32 -85.86 -101.13
C PHE A 204 54.93 -85.96 -100.52
N LEU A 205 54.16 -87.00 -100.83
CA LEU A 205 52.84 -87.23 -100.25
C LEU A 205 52.92 -87.50 -98.75
N MET A 206 53.95 -88.20 -98.25
CA MET A 206 54.18 -88.39 -96.82
C MET A 206 54.56 -87.06 -96.14
N SER A 207 55.41 -86.26 -96.77
CA SER A 207 55.78 -84.92 -96.27
C SER A 207 54.59 -83.96 -96.28
N GLU A 208 53.74 -84.04 -97.31
CA GLU A 208 52.49 -83.29 -97.43
C GLU A 208 51.48 -83.77 -96.40
N ASN A 209 51.36 -85.09 -96.17
CA ASN A 209 50.50 -85.63 -95.11
C ASN A 209 50.98 -85.16 -93.73
N ASN A 210 52.29 -85.19 -93.47
CA ASN A 210 52.87 -84.70 -92.22
C ASN A 210 52.59 -83.21 -92.04
N LEU A 211 52.78 -82.40 -93.08
CA LEU A 211 52.49 -80.97 -93.05
C LEU A 211 50.99 -80.69 -92.86
N LEU A 212 50.10 -81.46 -93.50
CA LEU A 212 48.66 -81.34 -93.31
C LEU A 212 48.23 -81.76 -91.90
N VAL A 213 48.88 -82.77 -91.31
CA VAL A 213 48.66 -83.18 -89.92
C VAL A 213 49.15 -82.09 -88.96
N GLU A 214 50.31 -81.47 -89.21
CA GLU A 214 50.81 -80.34 -88.42
C GLU A 214 49.91 -79.11 -88.55
N GLN A 215 49.49 -78.75 -89.77
CA GLN A 215 48.55 -77.65 -90.00
C GLN A 215 47.21 -77.93 -89.33
N ARG A 216 46.70 -79.16 -89.41
CA ARG A 216 45.47 -79.54 -88.71
C ARG A 216 45.64 -79.45 -87.20
N SER A 217 46.75 -79.92 -86.65
CA SER A 217 47.06 -79.81 -85.22
C SER A 217 47.19 -78.35 -84.76
N LEU A 218 47.76 -77.48 -85.60
CA LEU A 218 47.87 -76.05 -85.31
C LEU A 218 46.49 -75.38 -85.31
N VAL A 219 45.68 -75.66 -86.33
CA VAL A 219 44.30 -75.15 -86.41
C VAL A 219 43.44 -75.68 -85.26
N GLU A 220 43.61 -76.94 -84.87
CA GLU A 220 42.94 -77.50 -83.68
C GLU A 220 43.39 -76.77 -82.39
N SER A 221 44.69 -76.48 -82.23
CA SER A 221 45.20 -75.70 -81.10
C SER A 221 44.69 -74.25 -81.09
N GLU A 222 44.68 -73.56 -82.23
CA GLU A 222 44.17 -72.18 -82.36
C GLU A 222 42.66 -72.14 -82.11
N LEU A 223 41.92 -73.17 -82.55
CA LEU A 223 40.49 -73.31 -82.28
C LEU A 223 40.24 -73.53 -80.78
N GLU A 224 41.02 -74.38 -80.12
CA GLU A 224 40.95 -74.60 -78.67
C GLU A 224 41.29 -73.32 -77.88
N GLU A 225 42.27 -72.54 -78.34
CA GLU A 225 42.62 -71.25 -77.75
C GLU A 225 41.50 -70.22 -77.91
N CYS A 226 40.94 -70.07 -79.12
CA CYS A 226 39.77 -69.21 -79.35
C CYS A 226 38.57 -69.65 -78.50
N GLN A 227 38.33 -70.95 -78.35
CA GLN A 227 37.25 -71.46 -77.50
C GLN A 227 37.47 -71.13 -76.03
N ARG A 228 38.70 -71.25 -75.52
CA ARG A 228 39.05 -70.82 -74.16
C ARG A 228 38.82 -69.33 -73.95
N ASP A 229 39.28 -68.49 -74.88
CA ASP A 229 39.12 -67.04 -74.81
C ASP A 229 37.64 -66.63 -74.80
N ILE A 230 36.81 -67.26 -75.63
CA ILE A 230 35.35 -67.06 -75.63
C ILE A 230 34.76 -67.46 -74.26
N HIS A 231 35.17 -68.61 -73.71
CA HIS A 231 34.68 -69.05 -72.41
C HIS A 231 35.07 -68.11 -71.26
N GLU A 232 36.31 -67.61 -71.27
CA GLU A 232 36.76 -66.61 -70.29
C GLU A 232 36.01 -65.29 -70.42
N ARG A 233 35.80 -64.81 -71.65
CA ARG A 233 35.00 -63.61 -71.93
C ARG A 233 33.56 -63.77 -71.46
N ASP A 234 32.93 -64.90 -71.73
CA ASP A 234 31.56 -65.20 -71.30
C ASP A 234 31.46 -65.27 -69.77
N SER A 235 32.43 -65.90 -69.11
CA SER A 235 32.52 -65.93 -67.64
C SER A 235 32.69 -64.52 -67.05
N GLN A 236 33.53 -63.68 -67.66
CA GLN A 236 33.71 -62.29 -67.25
C GLN A 236 32.44 -61.46 -67.45
N LEU A 237 31.75 -61.62 -68.58
CA LEU A 237 30.48 -60.94 -68.86
C LEU A 237 29.39 -61.36 -67.87
N LEU A 238 29.31 -62.65 -67.53
CA LEU A 238 28.38 -63.15 -66.52
C LEU A 238 28.67 -62.53 -65.14
N THR A 239 29.94 -62.45 -64.76
CA THR A 239 30.37 -61.83 -63.49
C THR A 239 30.05 -60.33 -63.48
N MET A 240 30.31 -59.60 -64.56
CA MET A 240 29.92 -58.20 -64.71
C MET A 240 28.40 -58.02 -64.62
N SER A 241 27.62 -58.88 -65.27
CA SER A 241 26.16 -58.82 -65.22
C SER A 241 25.64 -59.01 -63.80
N GLN A 242 26.20 -59.97 -63.06
CA GLN A 242 25.88 -60.18 -61.64
C GLN A 242 26.24 -58.95 -60.79
N ASN A 243 27.41 -58.36 -61.00
CA ASN A 243 27.84 -57.15 -60.30
C ASN A 243 26.93 -55.94 -60.60
N PHE A 244 26.51 -55.76 -61.85
CA PHE A 244 25.56 -54.71 -62.23
C PHE A 244 24.18 -54.92 -61.60
N ASN A 245 23.70 -56.16 -61.54
CA ASN A 245 22.45 -56.48 -60.86
C ASN A 245 22.55 -56.20 -59.35
N GLN A 246 23.64 -56.60 -58.70
CA GLN A 246 23.88 -56.30 -57.28
C GLN A 246 23.95 -54.79 -57.01
N ALA A 247 24.69 -54.04 -57.84
CA ALA A 247 24.75 -52.58 -57.74
C ALA A 247 23.38 -51.92 -57.95
N SER A 248 22.56 -52.44 -58.88
CA SER A 248 21.20 -51.94 -59.11
C SER A 248 20.28 -52.17 -57.91
N VAL A 249 20.37 -53.34 -57.27
CA VAL A 249 19.64 -53.64 -56.03
C VAL A 249 20.09 -52.72 -54.89
N ALA A 250 21.41 -52.54 -54.69
CA ALA A 250 21.94 -51.66 -53.65
C ALA A 250 21.52 -50.19 -53.86
N ILE A 251 21.48 -49.70 -55.11
CA ILE A 251 20.98 -48.36 -55.42
C ILE A 251 19.48 -48.25 -55.09
N GLN A 252 18.69 -49.29 -55.36
CA GLN A 252 17.28 -49.30 -55.04
C GLN A 252 17.04 -49.29 -53.52
N GLU A 253 17.76 -50.10 -52.76
CA GLU A 253 17.72 -50.10 -51.30
C GLU A 253 18.12 -48.74 -50.70
N LEU A 254 19.16 -48.10 -51.24
CA LEU A 254 19.57 -46.75 -50.83
C LEU A 254 18.50 -45.70 -51.13
N ARG A 255 17.81 -45.80 -52.26
CA ARG A 255 16.68 -44.91 -52.60
C ARG A 255 15.53 -45.10 -51.62
N ASP A 256 15.19 -46.33 -51.30
CA ASP A 256 14.11 -46.65 -50.37
C ASP A 256 14.44 -46.18 -48.95
N ALA A 257 15.70 -46.37 -48.51
CA ALA A 257 16.19 -45.83 -47.24
C ALA A 257 16.18 -44.29 -47.20
N CYS A 258 16.58 -43.61 -48.29
CA CYS A 258 16.50 -42.16 -48.39
C CYS A 258 15.05 -41.66 -48.33
N ASN A 259 14.12 -42.35 -48.98
CA ASN A 259 12.69 -42.00 -48.92
C ASN A 259 12.13 -42.20 -47.51
N HIS A 260 12.52 -43.28 -46.83
CA HIS A 260 12.14 -43.52 -45.44
C HIS A 260 12.67 -42.42 -44.50
N LEU A 261 13.96 -42.05 -44.63
CA LEU A 261 14.55 -40.97 -43.85
C LEU A 261 13.89 -39.61 -44.10
N LYS A 262 13.46 -39.31 -45.34
CA LYS A 262 12.69 -38.09 -45.64
C LYS A 262 11.33 -38.08 -44.93
N LEU A 263 10.64 -39.21 -44.90
CA LEU A 263 9.37 -39.36 -44.19
C LEU A 263 9.53 -39.19 -42.67
N GLU A 264 10.54 -39.80 -42.07
CA GLU A 264 10.81 -39.64 -40.64
C GLU A 264 11.23 -38.20 -40.30
N LYS A 265 12.07 -37.57 -41.13
CA LYS A 265 12.40 -36.15 -40.99
C LYS A 265 11.13 -35.29 -40.99
N GLN A 266 10.22 -35.51 -41.94
CA GLN A 266 8.98 -34.74 -42.03
C GLN A 266 8.08 -34.96 -40.81
N LYS A 267 8.01 -36.19 -40.27
CA LYS A 267 7.29 -36.46 -39.01
C LYS A 267 7.90 -35.71 -37.83
N CYS A 268 9.23 -35.73 -37.69
CA CYS A 268 9.93 -35.00 -36.63
C CYS A 268 9.73 -33.49 -36.76
N GLU A 269 9.77 -32.93 -37.97
CA GLU A 269 9.50 -31.50 -38.21
C GLU A 269 8.08 -31.11 -37.80
N VAL A 270 7.07 -31.94 -38.13
CA VAL A 270 5.68 -31.72 -37.70
C VAL A 270 5.56 -31.79 -36.18
N GLN A 271 6.20 -32.77 -35.53
CA GLN A 271 6.21 -32.86 -34.06
C GLN A 271 6.88 -31.64 -33.41
N LEU A 272 8.00 -31.17 -33.98
CA LEU A 272 8.70 -29.98 -33.49
C LEU A 272 7.82 -28.74 -33.60
N GLN A 273 7.09 -28.57 -34.70
CA GLN A 273 6.12 -27.49 -34.88
C GLN A 273 4.96 -27.57 -33.87
N GLN A 274 4.46 -28.78 -33.58
CA GLN A 274 3.43 -28.99 -32.57
C GLN A 274 3.93 -28.63 -31.16
N PHE A 275 5.16 -29.01 -30.80
CA PHE A 275 5.76 -28.63 -29.53
C PHE A 275 6.00 -27.12 -29.44
N ALA A 276 6.49 -26.48 -30.50
CA ALA A 276 6.65 -25.03 -30.55
C ALA A 276 5.32 -24.29 -30.35
N ALA A 277 4.25 -24.75 -31.00
CA ALA A 277 2.90 -24.18 -30.82
C ALA A 277 2.40 -24.36 -29.38
N THR A 278 2.64 -25.54 -28.78
CA THR A 278 2.24 -25.83 -27.39
C THR A 278 3.03 -24.96 -26.39
N ILE A 279 4.33 -24.78 -26.60
CA ILE A 279 5.17 -23.90 -25.78
C ILE A 279 4.66 -22.45 -25.86
N ALA A 280 4.41 -21.93 -27.06
CA ALA A 280 3.87 -20.58 -27.24
C ALA A 280 2.51 -20.40 -26.53
N GLN A 281 1.64 -21.42 -26.57
CA GLN A 281 0.37 -21.40 -25.85
C GLN A 281 0.56 -21.39 -24.33
N LEU A 282 1.48 -22.20 -23.80
CA LEU A 282 1.81 -22.24 -22.38
C LEU A 282 2.45 -20.93 -21.89
N GLU A 283 3.29 -20.29 -22.71
CA GLU A 283 3.87 -18.98 -22.40
C GLU A 283 2.80 -17.90 -22.33
N ALA A 284 1.86 -17.86 -23.28
CA ALA A 284 0.72 -16.94 -23.24
C ALA A 284 -0.17 -17.16 -22.00
N GLN A 285 -0.41 -18.42 -21.62
CA GLN A 285 -1.14 -18.75 -20.40
C GLN A 285 -0.38 -18.32 -19.15
N LYS A 286 0.93 -18.55 -19.09
CA LYS A 286 1.80 -18.10 -17.99
C LYS A 286 1.74 -16.60 -17.81
N GLU A 287 1.77 -15.82 -18.89
CA GLU A 287 1.70 -14.35 -18.83
C GLU A 287 0.31 -13.86 -18.40
N THR A 288 -0.75 -14.53 -18.85
CA THR A 288 -2.12 -14.28 -18.38
C THR A 288 -2.28 -14.57 -16.88
N ILE A 289 -1.68 -15.65 -16.38
CA ILE A 289 -1.69 -15.98 -14.95
C ILE A 289 -0.86 -14.96 -14.17
N ALA A 290 0.33 -14.57 -14.67
CA ALA A 290 1.19 -13.60 -14.03
C ALA A 290 0.49 -12.24 -13.87
N SER A 291 -0.15 -11.72 -14.94
CA SER A 291 -0.92 -10.48 -14.88
C SER A 291 -2.10 -10.56 -13.89
N ARG A 292 -2.77 -11.71 -13.82
CA ARG A 292 -3.84 -11.95 -12.83
C ARG A 292 -3.29 -11.99 -11.40
N VAL A 293 -2.14 -12.60 -11.17
CA VAL A 293 -1.46 -12.61 -9.85
C VAL A 293 -1.08 -11.20 -9.44
N THR A 294 -0.49 -10.40 -10.34
CA THR A 294 -0.16 -9.00 -10.04
C THR A 294 -1.41 -8.18 -9.74
N GLY A 295 -2.51 -8.39 -10.48
CA GLY A 295 -3.79 -7.72 -10.21
C GLY A 295 -4.38 -8.09 -8.84
N LEU A 296 -4.31 -9.37 -8.46
CA LEU A 296 -4.74 -9.83 -7.14
C LEU A 296 -3.84 -9.29 -6.01
N GLN A 297 -2.53 -9.21 -6.23
CA GLN A 297 -1.60 -8.59 -5.29
C GLN A 297 -1.92 -7.11 -5.09
N THR A 298 -2.16 -6.35 -6.16
CA THR A 298 -2.56 -4.94 -6.05
C THR A 298 -3.89 -4.80 -5.28
N ASN A 299 -4.88 -5.66 -5.56
CA ASN A 299 -6.14 -5.64 -4.83
C ASN A 299 -5.96 -5.96 -3.35
N ALA A 300 -5.15 -6.96 -3.01
CA ALA A 300 -4.82 -7.29 -1.63
C ALA A 300 -4.17 -6.11 -0.91
N THR A 301 -3.20 -5.43 -1.54
CA THR A 301 -2.59 -4.23 -0.94
C THR A 301 -3.58 -3.08 -0.76
N ASN A 302 -4.55 -2.92 -1.66
CA ASN A 302 -5.61 -1.92 -1.53
C ASN A 302 -6.57 -2.26 -0.38
N TYR A 303 -6.94 -3.52 -0.21
CA TYR A 303 -7.78 -3.96 0.92
C TYR A 303 -7.07 -3.78 2.27
N VAL A 304 -5.76 -4.06 2.35
CA VAL A 304 -4.97 -3.79 3.56
C VAL A 304 -5.00 -2.29 3.91
N LYS A 305 -4.78 -1.40 2.93
CA LYS A 305 -4.88 0.05 3.15
C LYS A 305 -6.27 0.48 3.65
N GLN A 306 -7.33 -0.10 3.09
CA GLN A 306 -8.70 0.17 3.55
C GLN A 306 -8.94 -0.33 4.98
N ILE A 307 -8.39 -1.49 5.35
CA ILE A 307 -8.46 -2.00 6.72
C ILE A 307 -7.75 -1.04 7.67
N ASP A 308 -6.53 -0.58 7.36
CA ASP A 308 -5.79 0.38 8.16
C ASP A 308 -6.56 1.71 8.33
N GLU A 309 -7.22 2.18 7.27
CA GLU A 309 -8.09 3.37 7.32
C GLU A 309 -9.28 3.14 8.24
N TYR A 310 -9.98 2.01 8.12
CA TYR A 310 -11.10 1.67 8.99
C TYR A 310 -10.66 1.53 10.44
N GLU A 311 -9.54 0.89 10.73
CA GLU A 311 -8.99 0.77 12.09
C GLU A 311 -8.69 2.14 12.71
N ARG A 312 -8.07 3.07 11.94
CA ARG A 312 -7.85 4.45 12.38
C ARG A 312 -9.17 5.18 12.67
N THR A 313 -10.17 5.04 11.80
CA THR A 313 -11.48 5.68 12.05
C THR A 313 -12.18 5.10 13.29
N LEU A 314 -12.04 3.80 13.53
CA LEU A 314 -12.63 3.12 14.68
C LEU A 314 -11.92 3.52 15.98
N ALA A 315 -10.59 3.67 15.97
CA ALA A 315 -9.82 4.22 17.08
C ALA A 315 -10.23 5.66 17.41
N ASN A 316 -10.38 6.52 16.38
CA ASN A 316 -10.85 7.90 16.56
C ASN A 316 -12.27 7.96 17.13
N LEU A 317 -13.17 7.09 16.68
CA LEU A 317 -14.53 6.99 17.22
C LEU A 317 -14.54 6.53 18.67
N LYS A 318 -13.68 5.57 19.04
CA LYS A 318 -13.51 5.12 20.44
C LYS A 318 -13.03 6.26 21.33
N LEU A 319 -11.98 6.98 20.94
CA LEU A 319 -11.48 8.15 21.66
C LEU A 319 -12.57 9.23 21.83
N ALA A 320 -13.31 9.53 20.76
CA ALA A 320 -14.40 10.50 20.82
C ALA A 320 -15.55 10.03 21.73
N ALA A 321 -15.86 8.72 21.76
CA ALA A 321 -16.84 8.15 22.66
C ALA A 321 -16.38 8.22 24.12
N GLU A 322 -15.11 7.91 24.40
CA GLU A 322 -14.51 8.02 25.74
C GLU A 322 -14.52 9.46 26.25
N GLN A 323 -14.17 10.44 25.40
CA GLN A 323 -14.25 11.87 25.75
C GLN A 323 -15.68 12.33 26.06
N LYS A 324 -16.67 11.87 25.26
CA LYS A 324 -18.09 12.14 25.53
C LYS A 324 -18.54 11.49 26.83
N GLN A 325 -18.15 10.24 27.07
CA GLN A 325 -18.46 9.52 28.31
C GLN A 325 -17.86 10.25 29.51
N ALA A 326 -16.59 10.65 29.47
CA ALA A 326 -15.93 11.41 30.53
C ALA A 326 -16.66 12.74 30.81
N THR A 327 -17.12 13.44 29.76
CA THR A 327 -17.90 14.67 29.91
C THR A 327 -19.24 14.42 30.61
N VAL A 328 -19.95 13.36 30.23
CA VAL A 328 -21.23 12.96 30.85
C VAL A 328 -21.01 12.54 32.31
N THR A 329 -19.99 11.72 32.59
CA THR A 329 -19.63 11.31 33.95
C THR A 329 -19.30 12.52 34.83
N LYS A 330 -18.53 13.48 34.33
CA LYS A 330 -18.22 14.73 35.05
C LYS A 330 -19.47 15.55 35.34
N ARG A 331 -20.39 15.67 34.37
CA ARG A 331 -21.69 16.35 34.59
C ARG A 331 -22.54 15.63 35.63
N TYR A 332 -22.61 14.31 35.57
CA TYR A 332 -23.34 13.50 36.53
C TYR A 332 -22.77 13.64 37.95
N GLN A 333 -21.44 13.59 38.11
CA GLN A 333 -20.77 13.84 39.38
C GLN A 333 -21.11 15.22 39.95
N GLY A 334 -21.08 16.27 39.12
CA GLY A 334 -21.48 17.62 39.54
C GLY A 334 -22.95 17.72 39.97
N VAL A 335 -23.85 16.97 39.31
CA VAL A 335 -25.25 16.87 39.75
C VAL A 335 -25.36 16.15 41.09
N CYS A 336 -24.61 15.06 41.30
CA CYS A 336 -24.58 14.35 42.58
C CYS A 336 -24.03 15.22 43.72
N GLU A 337 -22.97 15.99 43.47
CA GLU A 337 -22.43 16.96 44.45
C GLU A 337 -23.49 18.00 44.82
N ARG A 338 -24.13 18.61 43.83
CA ARG A 338 -25.19 19.59 44.07
C ARG A 338 -26.40 18.99 44.78
N LEU A 339 -26.75 17.74 44.48
CA LEU A 339 -27.81 17.03 45.18
C LEU A 339 -27.45 16.85 46.66
N ARG A 340 -26.21 16.42 46.98
CA ARG A 340 -25.74 16.31 48.37
C ARG A 340 -25.74 17.64 49.10
N GLU A 341 -25.30 18.72 48.45
CA GLU A 341 -25.35 20.08 49.01
C GLU A 341 -26.78 20.50 49.33
N LEU A 342 -27.71 20.29 48.39
CA LEU A 342 -29.12 20.61 48.59
C LEU A 342 -29.77 19.75 49.68
N THR A 343 -29.45 18.45 49.75
CA THR A 343 -29.91 17.58 50.83
C THR A 343 -29.37 18.04 52.18
N SER A 344 -28.08 18.37 52.27
CA SER A 344 -27.49 18.89 53.51
C SER A 344 -28.11 20.23 53.93
N ALA A 345 -28.37 21.13 52.99
CA ALA A 345 -29.06 22.39 53.24
C ALA A 345 -30.51 22.15 53.69
N LEU A 346 -31.21 21.19 53.09
CA LEU A 346 -32.56 20.79 53.49
C LEU A 346 -32.57 20.24 54.92
N ASP A 347 -31.62 19.37 55.28
CA ASP A 347 -31.49 18.82 56.63
C ASP A 347 -31.19 19.91 57.66
N ALA A 348 -30.31 20.87 57.33
CA ALA A 348 -30.04 22.02 58.17
C ALA A 348 -31.29 22.89 58.37
N LYS A 349 -32.12 23.06 57.33
CA LYS A 349 -33.39 23.78 57.42
C LYS A 349 -34.42 23.03 58.25
N HIS A 350 -34.52 21.71 58.14
CA HIS A 350 -35.37 20.91 59.02
C HIS A 350 -34.97 21.08 60.50
N LYS A 351 -33.68 20.97 60.82
CA LYS A 351 -33.18 21.22 62.18
C LYS A 351 -33.52 22.63 62.68
N GLN A 352 -33.36 23.65 61.85
CA GLN A 352 -33.77 25.02 62.20
C GLN A 352 -35.27 25.11 62.49
N VAL A 353 -36.11 24.47 61.67
CA VAL A 353 -37.57 24.45 61.90
C VAL A 353 -37.90 23.77 63.24
N ASP A 354 -37.26 22.63 63.55
CA ASP A 354 -37.46 21.93 64.82
C ASP A 354 -37.05 22.81 66.02
N GLU A 355 -35.91 23.51 65.94
CA GLU A 355 -35.48 24.47 66.95
C GLU A 355 -36.49 25.61 67.13
N TRP A 356 -37.00 26.18 66.03
CA TRP A 356 -38.01 27.24 66.09
C TRP A 356 -39.34 26.74 66.68
N GLN A 357 -39.75 25.52 66.35
CA GLN A 357 -40.93 24.90 66.93
C GLN A 357 -40.76 24.68 68.44
N GLU A 358 -39.59 24.24 68.89
CA GLU A 358 -39.32 24.03 70.32
C GLU A 358 -39.25 25.36 71.08
N ARG A 359 -38.60 26.39 70.50
CA ARG A 359 -38.65 27.76 71.06
C ARG A 359 -40.08 28.27 71.14
N HIS A 360 -40.89 28.05 70.11
CA HIS A 360 -42.29 28.44 70.11
C HIS A 360 -43.08 27.74 71.21
N ARG A 361 -42.89 26.42 71.40
CA ARG A 361 -43.49 25.68 72.53
C ARG A 361 -43.04 26.23 73.87
N GLY A 362 -41.76 26.55 74.03
CA GLY A 362 -41.21 27.18 75.23
C GLY A 362 -41.89 28.52 75.54
N VAL A 363 -41.97 29.42 74.56
CA VAL A 363 -42.64 30.72 74.71
C VAL A 363 -44.14 30.57 75.00
N VAL A 364 -44.82 29.60 74.38
CA VAL A 364 -46.23 29.31 74.68
C VAL A 364 -46.40 28.84 76.13
N ALA A 365 -45.51 27.97 76.61
CA ALA A 365 -45.53 27.53 78.00
C ALA A 365 -45.24 28.68 78.99
N GLU A 366 -44.26 29.55 78.69
CA GLU A 366 -43.99 30.76 79.47
C GLU A 366 -45.19 31.72 79.48
N LEU A 367 -45.83 31.91 78.33
CA LEU A 367 -47.04 32.74 78.23
C LEU A 367 -48.17 32.17 79.08
N ASP A 368 -48.38 30.86 79.07
CA ASP A 368 -49.42 30.22 79.87
C ASP A 368 -49.11 30.27 81.38
N LEU A 369 -47.83 30.17 81.77
CA LEU A 369 -47.40 30.45 83.15
C LEU A 369 -47.71 31.90 83.55
N VAL A 370 -47.35 32.88 82.72
CA VAL A 370 -47.64 34.30 82.98
C VAL A 370 -49.15 34.57 83.04
N LYS A 371 -49.96 33.89 82.20
CA LYS A 371 -51.42 33.97 82.29
C LYS A 371 -51.91 33.42 83.63
N GLN A 372 -51.41 32.26 84.07
CA GLN A 372 -51.78 31.69 85.37
C GLN A 372 -51.38 32.61 86.52
N ASP A 373 -50.21 33.24 86.46
CA ASP A 373 -49.76 34.22 87.45
C ASP A 373 -50.64 35.48 87.45
N CYS A 374 -50.97 36.01 86.27
CA CYS A 374 -51.90 37.13 86.11
C CYS A 374 -53.30 36.77 86.67
N GLU A 375 -53.83 35.59 86.36
CA GLU A 375 -55.09 35.08 86.92
C GLU A 375 -55.00 34.93 88.45
N GLY A 376 -53.86 34.45 88.97
CA GLY A 376 -53.58 34.38 90.40
C GLY A 376 -53.57 35.76 91.05
N MET A 377 -52.91 36.74 90.44
CA MET A 377 -52.86 38.12 90.92
C MET A 377 -54.24 38.78 90.86
N VAL A 378 -55.04 38.54 89.83
CA VAL A 378 -56.44 39.03 89.75
C VAL A 378 -57.27 38.43 90.88
N LYS A 379 -57.12 37.14 91.21
CA LYS A 379 -57.79 36.54 92.38
C LYS A 379 -57.36 37.20 93.70
N VAL A 380 -56.08 37.51 93.86
CA VAL A 380 -55.56 38.25 95.02
C VAL A 380 -56.14 39.66 95.06
N MET A 381 -56.16 40.38 93.94
CA MET A 381 -56.77 41.72 93.85
C MET A 381 -58.24 41.67 94.21
N HIS A 382 -59.00 40.70 93.70
CA HIS A 382 -60.42 40.55 94.05
C HIS A 382 -60.62 40.23 95.54
N SER A 383 -59.72 39.43 96.14
CA SER A 383 -59.70 39.22 97.60
C SER A 383 -59.40 40.50 98.37
N MET A 384 -58.45 41.32 97.92
CA MET A 384 -58.13 42.60 98.56
C MET A 384 -59.25 43.62 98.39
N GLU A 385 -59.87 43.70 97.22
CA GLU A 385 -61.05 44.53 96.95
C GLU A 385 -62.19 44.16 97.89
N LYS A 386 -62.44 42.86 98.09
CA LYS A 386 -63.41 42.38 99.08
C LYS A 386 -63.06 42.84 100.49
N GLN A 387 -61.79 42.73 100.91
CA GLN A 387 -61.34 43.22 102.22
C GLN A 387 -61.50 44.75 102.36
N LEU A 388 -61.18 45.52 101.32
CA LEU A 388 -61.37 46.96 101.31
C LEU A 388 -62.85 47.34 101.41
N ASN A 389 -63.73 46.64 100.69
CA ASN A 389 -65.18 46.83 100.81
C ASN A 389 -65.68 46.48 102.23
N GLU A 390 -65.13 45.44 102.86
CA GLU A 390 -65.43 45.13 104.26
C GLU A 390 -64.94 46.22 105.22
N TYR A 391 -63.77 46.82 104.99
CA TYR A 391 -63.28 47.95 105.78
C TYR A 391 -64.12 49.22 105.57
N ALA A 392 -64.45 49.56 104.32
CA ALA A 392 -65.32 50.68 104.00
C ALA A 392 -66.71 50.53 104.66
N ALA A 393 -67.30 49.33 104.60
CA ALA A 393 -68.57 49.05 105.29
C ALA A 393 -68.45 49.17 106.83
N ARG A 394 -67.29 48.80 107.41
CA ARG A 394 -67.03 49.03 108.84
C ARG A 394 -66.88 50.52 109.17
N GLU A 395 -66.19 51.28 108.33
CA GLU A 395 -66.06 52.74 108.50
C GLU A 395 -67.42 53.44 108.39
N GLU A 396 -68.25 53.06 107.42
CA GLU A 396 -69.63 53.57 107.31
C GLU A 396 -70.44 53.24 108.57
N ALA A 397 -70.35 52.02 109.08
CA ALA A 397 -71.03 51.63 110.32
C ALA A 397 -70.55 52.44 111.54
N VAL A 398 -69.25 52.77 111.62
CA VAL A 398 -68.70 53.65 112.67
C VAL A 398 -69.21 55.08 112.50
N ALA A 399 -69.21 55.61 111.26
CA ALA A 399 -69.71 56.96 110.97
C ALA A 399 -71.21 57.10 111.27
N GLU A 400 -72.01 56.06 111.05
CA GLU A 400 -73.43 56.01 111.43
C GLU A 400 -73.60 56.04 112.95
N LEU A 401 -72.73 55.35 113.68
CA LEU A 401 -72.70 55.32 115.14
C LEU A 401 -72.30 56.68 115.71
N GLU A 402 -71.30 57.33 115.12
CA GLU A 402 -70.91 58.71 115.43
C GLU A 402 -72.08 59.68 115.22
N ARG A 403 -72.75 59.64 114.06
CA ARG A 403 -73.95 60.45 113.79
C ARG A 403 -75.03 60.24 114.84
N SER A 404 -75.33 59.00 115.20
CA SER A 404 -76.31 58.68 116.25
C SER A 404 -75.91 59.23 117.63
N THR A 405 -74.62 59.22 117.98
CA THR A 405 -74.15 59.79 119.25
C THR A 405 -74.23 61.31 119.27
N VAL A 406 -73.94 61.97 118.14
CA VAL A 406 -74.05 63.43 117.98
C VAL A 406 -75.52 63.88 118.07
N GLU A 407 -76.45 63.17 117.43
CA GLU A 407 -77.89 63.45 117.55
C GLU A 407 -78.37 63.34 119.01
N LYS A 408 -77.95 62.29 119.72
CA LYS A 408 -78.26 62.13 121.16
C LYS A 408 -77.69 63.28 122.01
N ALA A 409 -76.49 63.74 121.71
CA ALA A 409 -75.88 64.89 122.38
C ALA A 409 -76.65 66.20 122.11
N HIS A 410 -77.12 66.42 120.87
CA HIS A 410 -77.96 67.57 120.53
C HIS A 410 -79.30 67.55 121.26
N CYS A 411 -79.97 66.40 121.38
CA CYS A 411 -81.19 66.26 122.16
C CYS A 411 -80.97 66.63 123.64
N ALA A 412 -79.88 66.15 124.25
CA ALA A 412 -79.53 66.49 125.64
C ALA A 412 -79.21 68.00 125.82
N ALA A 413 -78.57 68.63 124.83
CA ALA A 413 -78.32 70.07 124.86
C ALA A 413 -79.62 70.90 124.82
N LEU A 414 -80.60 70.48 124.03
CA LEU A 414 -81.93 71.13 123.97
C LEU A 414 -82.69 71.01 125.30
N GLU A 415 -82.64 69.86 125.96
CA GLU A 415 -83.25 69.67 127.29
C GLU A 415 -82.61 70.59 128.34
N ARG A 416 -81.28 70.76 128.31
CA ARG A 416 -80.56 71.71 129.17
C ARG A 416 -81.00 73.15 128.92
N ASP A 417 -81.13 73.57 127.66
CA ASP A 417 -81.54 74.94 127.32
C ASP A 417 -83.00 75.23 127.74
N GLN A 418 -83.90 74.24 127.64
CA GLN A 418 -85.25 74.35 128.18
C GLN A 418 -85.28 74.50 129.72
N ALA A 419 -84.35 73.88 130.44
CA ALA A 419 -84.24 74.01 131.89
C ALA A 419 -83.73 75.41 132.32
N ILE A 420 -82.73 75.95 131.61
CA ILE A 420 -82.20 77.30 131.86
C ILE A 420 -83.27 78.39 131.63
N ALA A 421 -84.11 78.22 130.60
CA ALA A 421 -85.21 79.16 130.34
C ALA A 421 -86.24 79.21 131.48
N LYS A 422 -86.58 78.05 132.08
CA LYS A 422 -87.48 77.97 133.25
C LYS A 422 -86.86 78.63 134.50
N GLU A 423 -85.56 78.48 134.72
CA GLU A 423 -84.85 79.13 135.82
C GLU A 423 -84.89 80.67 135.72
N MET A 424 -84.68 81.21 134.51
CA MET A 424 -84.72 82.65 134.27
C MET A 424 -86.10 83.27 134.55
N GLN A 425 -87.18 82.54 134.29
CA GLN A 425 -88.55 82.98 134.58
C GLN A 425 -88.80 83.07 136.10
N CYS A 426 -88.34 82.10 136.88
CA CYS A 426 -88.46 82.10 138.35
C CYS A 426 -87.65 83.24 139.00
N ARG A 427 -86.46 83.59 138.48
CA ARG A 427 -85.65 84.70 139.01
C ARG A 427 -86.33 86.08 138.85
N ARG A 428 -87.12 86.29 137.79
CA ARG A 428 -87.84 87.56 137.57
C ARG A 428 -88.99 87.77 138.56
N GLU A 429 -89.68 86.70 138.96
CA GLU A 429 -90.77 86.75 139.93
C GLU A 429 -90.25 87.09 141.34
N ILE A 430 -89.06 86.60 141.70
CA ILE A 430 -88.39 86.88 142.99
C ILE A 430 -88.01 88.36 143.11
N SER A 431 -87.46 88.97 142.06
CA SER A 431 -87.08 90.40 142.08
C SER A 431 -88.28 91.34 142.27
N ARG A 432 -89.48 90.96 141.80
CA ARG A 432 -90.70 91.76 141.97
C ARG A 432 -91.17 91.85 143.43
N LEU A 433 -90.95 90.79 144.21
CA LEU A 433 -91.37 90.70 145.62
C LEU A 433 -90.39 91.41 146.58
N LEU A 434 -89.12 91.59 146.18
CA LEU A 434 -88.12 92.29 146.99
C LEU A 434 -88.25 93.83 146.93
N GLU A 435 -88.66 94.40 145.80
CA GLU A 435 -88.86 95.87 145.67
C GLU A 435 -90.06 96.37 146.49
N GLN A 436 -91.09 95.53 146.65
CA GLN A 436 -92.29 95.86 147.43
C GLN A 436 -92.02 95.94 148.95
N LYS A 437 -90.97 95.26 149.44
CA LYS A 437 -90.50 95.32 150.84
C LYS A 437 -89.57 96.51 151.12
N ARG A 438 -88.92 97.07 150.08
CA ARG A 438 -87.97 98.18 150.19
C ARG A 438 -88.65 99.54 150.44
N ILE A 439 -89.84 99.75 149.87
CA ILE A 439 -90.59 101.00 149.99
C ILE A 439 -91.20 101.19 151.39
N ALA A 440 -91.58 100.11 152.09
CA ALA A 440 -92.16 100.15 153.44
C ALA A 440 -91.16 100.43 154.58
N ALA A 441 -89.85 100.28 154.33
CA ALA A 441 -88.79 100.54 155.32
C ALA A 441 -88.20 101.97 155.26
N SER A 442 -88.45 102.70 154.17
CA SER A 442 -87.94 104.06 153.93
C SER A 442 -88.71 105.17 154.66
N ASP A 443 -89.96 104.92 155.06
CA ASP A 443 -90.83 105.95 155.67
C ASP A 443 -90.71 106.04 157.21
N TYR A 444 -90.09 105.05 157.87
CA TYR A 444 -89.83 105.06 159.32
C TYR A 444 -88.48 105.66 159.74
N LEU A 445 -87.51 105.80 158.82
CA LEU A 445 -86.15 106.32 159.10
C LEU A 445 -85.99 107.84 158.92
N LYS A 446 -86.90 108.49 158.18
CA LYS A 446 -86.86 109.94 157.91
C LYS A 446 -87.24 110.83 159.11
N ALA A 447 -87.82 110.28 160.18
CA ALA A 447 -88.18 111.04 161.39
C ALA A 447 -87.01 111.15 162.41
N THR A 448 -85.91 110.42 162.20
CA THR A 448 -84.77 110.34 163.14
C THR A 448 -83.48 111.01 162.65
N ASP A 449 -83.35 111.31 161.36
CA ASP A 449 -82.12 111.87 160.76
C ASP A 449 -81.97 113.40 160.87
N ASP A 450 -83.05 114.16 161.11
CA ASP A 450 -83.00 115.63 161.29
C ASP A 450 -82.24 116.07 162.57
N ALA A 451 -81.87 115.13 163.46
CA ALA A 451 -81.12 115.40 164.69
C ALA A 451 -79.59 115.22 164.55
N VAL A 452 -79.08 114.49 163.54
CA VAL A 452 -77.68 114.00 163.49
C VAL A 452 -76.77 114.81 162.54
N GLU A 453 -77.33 115.59 161.62
CA GLU A 453 -76.57 116.42 160.66
C GLU A 453 -75.70 117.54 161.30
N ARG A 454 -75.89 117.85 162.59
CA ARG A 454 -75.16 118.93 163.29
C ARG A 454 -73.75 118.56 163.76
N VAL A 455 -73.29 117.31 163.67
CA VAL A 455 -72.00 116.89 164.28
C VAL A 455 -70.93 116.38 163.29
N ARG A 456 -71.26 115.84 162.11
CA ARG A 456 -70.27 115.06 161.34
C ARG A 456 -69.28 115.84 160.46
N ARG A 457 -69.47 117.14 160.25
CA ARG A 457 -68.51 118.02 159.53
C ARG A 457 -67.15 118.20 160.23
N LYS A 458 -66.89 117.50 161.34
CA LYS A 458 -65.65 117.64 162.15
C LYS A 458 -64.60 116.54 161.97
N LEU A 459 -64.85 115.43 161.26
CA LEU A 459 -63.95 114.27 161.24
C LEU A 459 -63.41 113.86 159.84
N ASP A 460 -63.57 114.71 158.82
CA ASP A 460 -62.98 114.53 157.48
C ASP A 460 -61.43 114.62 157.43
N LEU A 461 -60.74 114.75 158.57
CA LEU A 461 -59.28 114.93 158.62
C LEU A 461 -58.47 113.68 158.97
N GLU A 462 -59.09 112.52 159.23
CA GLU A 462 -58.37 111.38 159.83
C GLU A 462 -58.10 110.19 158.88
N ILE A 463 -58.70 110.15 157.69
CA ILE A 463 -58.55 109.00 156.76
C ILE A 463 -57.35 109.14 155.80
N GLN A 464 -56.72 110.33 155.76
CA GLN A 464 -55.45 110.56 155.07
C GLN A 464 -54.29 109.69 155.61
N HIS A 465 -54.47 109.04 156.77
CA HIS A 465 -53.48 108.15 157.38
C HIS A 465 -53.47 106.71 156.80
N ARG A 466 -54.51 106.25 156.11
CA ARG A 466 -54.60 104.82 155.65
C ARG A 466 -54.06 104.56 154.24
N MET A 467 -53.56 105.58 153.54
CA MET A 467 -53.08 105.48 152.16
C MET A 467 -51.66 104.90 151.99
N ASP A 468 -50.88 104.71 153.06
CA ASP A 468 -49.46 104.34 152.93
C ASP A 468 -49.11 102.86 153.23
N GLU A 469 -50.04 101.99 153.62
CA GLU A 469 -49.69 100.61 154.04
C GLU A 469 -49.73 99.54 152.93
N ILE A 470 -50.31 99.76 151.74
CA ILE A 470 -50.47 98.70 150.72
C ILE A 470 -49.82 99.08 149.38
N LYS A 471 -48.58 99.56 149.48
CA LYS A 471 -47.56 99.58 148.41
C LYS A 471 -46.71 98.30 148.38
N HIS A 472 -47.09 97.23 149.08
CA HIS A 472 -46.22 96.07 149.31
C HIS A 472 -46.59 94.76 148.58
N ALA A 473 -47.42 94.77 147.52
CA ALA A 473 -47.76 93.52 146.82
C ALA A 473 -47.95 93.63 145.29
N GLN A 474 -47.32 94.60 144.63
CA GLN A 474 -46.77 94.33 143.29
C GLN A 474 -45.84 93.12 143.40
N ALA A 475 -45.92 92.14 142.48
CA ALA A 475 -44.75 91.74 141.67
C ALA A 475 -44.85 90.37 140.97
N SER A 476 -45.64 89.39 141.42
CA SER A 476 -45.25 88.00 141.09
C SER A 476 -45.99 87.22 139.98
N ILE A 477 -47.05 87.71 139.31
CA ILE A 477 -47.82 86.85 138.37
C ILE A 477 -47.96 87.39 136.94
N VAL A 478 -47.71 88.68 136.70
CA VAL A 478 -47.87 89.28 135.36
C VAL A 478 -46.68 88.94 134.42
N THR A 479 -45.58 88.41 134.94
CA THR A 479 -44.30 88.23 134.21
C THR A 479 -44.13 86.90 133.45
N LEU A 480 -45.04 85.92 133.55
CA LEU A 480 -44.84 84.56 132.98
C LEU A 480 -45.72 84.20 131.76
N LYS A 481 -46.68 85.04 131.33
CA LYS A 481 -47.50 84.76 130.13
C LYS A 481 -47.02 85.46 128.85
N MET A 482 -46.17 86.48 128.96
CA MET A 482 -45.69 87.28 127.82
C MET A 482 -44.49 86.67 127.08
N GLN A 483 -43.96 85.51 127.54
CA GLN A 483 -42.76 84.86 126.99
C GLN A 483 -43.03 83.59 126.15
N LEU A 484 -44.29 83.19 125.93
CA LEU A 484 -44.64 81.97 125.16
C LEU A 484 -44.89 82.25 123.65
N GLU A 485 -45.19 83.48 123.27
CA GLU A 485 -45.71 83.82 121.92
C GLU A 485 -44.61 84.22 120.91
N THR A 486 -43.42 84.56 121.40
CA THR A 486 -42.29 85.05 120.57
C THR A 486 -41.35 83.97 120.09
N ALA A 487 -41.44 82.73 120.60
CA ALA A 487 -40.56 81.61 120.26
C ALA A 487 -41.09 80.68 119.14
N SER A 488 -42.41 80.56 118.96
CA SER A 488 -42.99 79.65 117.95
C SER A 488 -42.90 80.15 116.50
N ARG A 489 -42.51 81.41 116.27
CA ARG A 489 -42.45 82.01 114.93
C ARG A 489 -41.09 81.93 114.24
N MET A 490 -40.01 81.59 114.96
CA MET A 490 -38.65 81.46 114.40
C MET A 490 -38.23 80.02 114.09
N GLN A 491 -39.04 79.01 114.46
CA GLN A 491 -38.73 77.58 114.22
C GLN A 491 -39.25 77.06 112.87
N LEU A 492 -40.25 77.72 112.27
CA LEU A 492 -40.97 77.22 111.07
C LEU A 492 -40.30 77.62 109.73
N ASP A 493 -39.48 78.68 109.71
CA ASP A 493 -38.75 79.14 108.51
C ASP A 493 -37.38 78.45 108.32
N ALA A 494 -36.79 77.88 109.37
CA ALA A 494 -35.50 77.18 109.28
C ALA A 494 -35.62 75.73 108.75
N GLU A 495 -36.75 75.05 108.99
CA GLU A 495 -37.00 73.68 108.50
C GLU A 495 -37.33 73.62 107.00
N LYS A 496 -37.74 74.74 106.40
CA LYS A 496 -38.11 74.82 104.98
C LYS A 496 -36.89 74.92 104.05
N HIS A 497 -35.82 75.61 104.48
CA HIS A 497 -34.59 75.77 103.70
C HIS A 497 -33.69 74.53 103.66
N VAL A 498 -33.78 73.63 104.65
CA VAL A 498 -33.02 72.36 104.67
C VAL A 498 -33.66 71.30 103.77
N LYS A 499 -35.00 71.25 103.67
CA LYS A 499 -35.72 70.35 102.76
C LYS A 499 -35.54 70.71 101.27
N GLU A 500 -35.43 71.99 100.93
CA GLU A 500 -35.17 72.44 99.55
C GLU A 500 -33.74 72.12 99.07
N CYS A 501 -32.74 72.11 99.97
CA CYS A 501 -31.36 71.75 99.61
C CYS A 501 -31.15 70.24 99.46
N MET A 502 -31.89 69.38 100.19
CA MET A 502 -31.83 67.93 100.02
C MET A 502 -32.51 67.46 98.72
N VAL A 503 -33.64 68.06 98.33
CA VAL A 503 -34.32 67.75 97.06
C VAL A 503 -33.49 68.14 95.83
N GLN A 504 -32.68 69.21 95.93
CA GLN A 504 -31.72 69.60 94.88
C GLN A 504 -30.46 68.70 94.85
N GLY A 505 -30.11 68.06 95.97
CA GLY A 505 -29.04 67.05 96.05
C GLY A 505 -29.43 65.72 95.41
N ASP A 506 -30.61 65.20 95.77
CA ASP A 506 -31.13 63.92 95.24
C ASP A 506 -31.44 64.00 93.74
N SER A 507 -31.96 65.14 93.28
CA SER A 507 -32.20 65.38 91.84
C SER A 507 -30.89 65.45 91.03
N ARG A 508 -29.79 65.96 91.61
CA ARG A 508 -28.47 65.97 90.96
C ARG A 508 -27.84 64.58 90.96
N GLN A 509 -28.01 63.80 92.03
CA GLN A 509 -27.51 62.43 92.10
C GLN A 509 -28.24 61.49 91.12
N MET A 510 -29.56 61.61 91.00
CA MET A 510 -30.34 60.87 89.99
C MET A 510 -29.94 61.23 88.55
N LEU A 511 -29.74 62.52 88.24
CA LEU A 511 -29.26 62.95 86.92
C LEU A 511 -27.82 62.49 86.62
N PHE A 512 -26.95 62.39 87.64
CA PHE A 512 -25.62 61.81 87.47
C PHE A 512 -25.69 60.29 87.27
N GLN A 513 -26.57 59.59 87.99
CA GLN A 513 -26.79 58.15 87.84
C GLN A 513 -27.36 57.79 86.46
N GLU A 514 -28.35 58.56 85.96
CA GLU A 514 -28.89 58.41 84.61
C GLU A 514 -27.84 58.68 83.54
N LYS A 515 -27.03 59.73 83.68
CA LYS A 515 -25.92 60.00 82.75
C LYS A 515 -24.85 58.91 82.79
N PHE A 516 -24.57 58.35 83.97
CA PHE A 516 -23.62 57.24 84.10
C PHE A 516 -24.15 55.97 83.42
N ASN A 517 -25.42 55.64 83.63
CA ASN A 517 -26.07 54.49 82.99
C ASN A 517 -26.17 54.67 81.46
N GLN A 518 -26.49 55.87 80.97
CA GLN A 518 -26.47 56.17 79.53
C GLN A 518 -25.07 56.05 78.92
N ILE A 519 -24.01 56.41 79.64
CA ILE A 519 -22.62 56.21 79.19
C ILE A 519 -22.29 54.71 79.19
N ALA A 520 -22.68 53.98 80.23
CA ALA A 520 -22.45 52.53 80.33
C ALA A 520 -23.16 51.75 79.19
N GLU A 521 -24.42 52.08 78.89
CA GLU A 521 -25.15 51.49 77.75
C GLU A 521 -24.50 51.85 76.41
N ARG A 522 -24.04 53.10 76.24
CA ARG A 522 -23.32 53.50 75.01
C ARG A 522 -21.99 52.76 74.85
N VAL A 523 -21.29 52.47 75.93
CA VAL A 523 -20.05 51.66 75.91
C VAL A 523 -20.37 50.21 75.57
N ALA A 524 -21.39 49.61 76.18
CA ALA A 524 -21.81 48.24 75.88
C ALA A 524 -22.25 48.07 74.42
N VAL A 525 -22.99 49.03 73.86
CA VAL A 525 -23.36 49.04 72.43
C VAL A 525 -22.14 49.21 71.54
N ALA A 526 -21.17 50.06 71.92
CA ALA A 526 -19.94 50.23 71.17
C ALA A 526 -19.06 48.95 71.18
N GLU A 527 -18.99 48.25 72.32
CA GLU A 527 -18.29 46.97 72.43
C GLU A 527 -18.96 45.86 71.63
N GLN A 528 -20.29 45.80 71.63
CA GLN A 528 -21.05 44.86 70.80
C GLN A 528 -20.83 45.13 69.30
N LEU A 529 -20.88 46.40 68.87
CA LEU A 529 -20.61 46.77 67.48
C LEU A 529 -19.15 46.46 67.07
N LYS A 530 -18.20 46.59 68.00
CA LYS A 530 -16.80 46.20 67.77
C LYS A 530 -16.66 44.69 67.61
N ALA A 531 -17.29 43.89 68.47
CA ALA A 531 -17.28 42.43 68.35
C ALA A 531 -17.96 41.95 67.05
N ASP A 532 -19.07 42.58 66.66
CA ASP A 532 -19.76 42.29 65.40
C ASP A 532 -18.89 42.66 64.19
N ALA A 533 -18.15 43.77 64.24
CA ALA A 533 -17.20 44.17 63.21
C ALA A 533 -16.00 43.18 63.11
N GLU A 534 -15.44 42.75 64.23
CA GLU A 534 -14.36 41.75 64.27
C GLU A 534 -14.81 40.40 63.69
N THR A 535 -16.03 39.96 63.99
CA THR A 535 -16.56 38.72 63.39
C THR A 535 -16.87 38.88 61.90
N ALA A 536 -17.32 40.05 61.45
CA ALA A 536 -17.51 40.35 60.03
C ALA A 536 -16.18 40.38 59.27
N GLU A 537 -15.13 40.97 59.85
CA GLU A 537 -13.77 40.98 59.30
C GLU A 537 -13.17 39.57 59.23
N ALA A 538 -13.34 38.75 60.27
CA ALA A 538 -12.93 37.35 60.28
C ALA A 538 -13.65 36.51 59.20
N ARG A 539 -14.93 36.77 58.95
CA ARG A 539 -15.67 36.12 57.85
C ARG A 539 -15.19 36.59 56.48
N ALA A 540 -14.95 37.89 56.31
CA ALA A 540 -14.47 38.45 55.06
C ALA A 540 -13.08 37.90 54.69
N THR A 541 -12.16 37.83 55.66
CA THR A 541 -10.82 37.25 55.49
C THR A 541 -10.86 35.75 55.18
N SER A 542 -11.74 34.98 55.84
CA SER A 542 -11.95 33.56 55.51
C SER A 542 -12.50 33.35 54.09
N LEU A 543 -13.45 34.19 53.66
CA LEU A 543 -13.98 34.19 52.30
C LEU A 543 -12.91 34.55 51.26
N LEU A 544 -12.05 35.52 51.57
CA LEU A 544 -10.93 35.93 50.71
C LEU A 544 -9.93 34.80 50.55
N ALA A 545 -9.52 34.16 51.66
CA ALA A 545 -8.63 32.99 51.63
C ALA A 545 -9.22 31.81 50.85
N ALA A 546 -10.52 31.54 51.00
CA ALA A 546 -11.21 30.51 50.22
C ALA A 546 -11.25 30.83 48.72
N LYS A 547 -11.42 32.11 48.35
CA LYS A 547 -11.38 32.56 46.95
C LYS A 547 -9.97 32.50 46.37
N GLU A 548 -8.95 32.87 47.13
CA GLU A 548 -7.55 32.72 46.72
C GLU A 548 -7.17 31.25 46.49
N ALA A 549 -7.57 30.35 47.39
CA ALA A 549 -7.36 28.91 47.20
C ALA A 549 -8.11 28.37 45.97
N GLN A 550 -9.34 28.86 45.71
CA GLN A 550 -10.09 28.52 44.50
C GLN A 550 -9.37 29.02 43.24
N PHE A 551 -8.83 30.24 43.25
CA PHE A 551 -8.07 30.79 42.13
C PHE A 551 -6.76 30.03 41.88
N GLN A 552 -6.02 29.70 42.93
CA GLN A 552 -4.80 28.87 42.81
C GLN A 552 -5.11 27.50 42.21
N LYS A 553 -6.19 26.85 42.63
CA LYS A 553 -6.64 25.58 42.05
C LYS A 553 -6.98 25.74 40.56
N THR A 554 -7.73 26.78 40.19
CA THR A 554 -8.06 27.03 38.77
C THR A 554 -6.83 27.36 37.93
N LEU A 555 -5.83 28.05 38.50
CA LEU A 555 -4.56 28.32 37.82
C LEU A 555 -3.77 27.04 37.59
N ALA A 556 -3.69 26.16 38.60
CA ALA A 556 -3.05 24.86 38.46
C ALA A 556 -3.75 24.00 37.39
N ASP A 557 -5.09 23.91 37.43
CA ASP A 557 -5.87 23.17 36.43
C ASP A 557 -5.67 23.73 35.00
N LEU A 558 -5.48 25.05 34.86
CA LEU A 558 -5.20 25.68 33.56
C LEU A 558 -3.75 25.44 33.11
N GLN A 559 -2.78 25.42 34.02
CA GLN A 559 -1.39 25.07 33.73
C GLN A 559 -1.25 23.61 33.30
N ASP A 560 -1.94 22.68 33.97
CA ASP A 560 -1.95 21.26 33.60
C ASP A 560 -2.57 21.06 32.22
N LYS A 561 -3.69 21.74 31.93
CA LYS A 561 -4.29 21.72 30.58
C LYS A 561 -3.34 22.29 29.53
N LEU A 562 -2.68 23.41 29.83
CA LEU A 562 -1.71 24.00 28.91
C LEU A 562 -0.56 23.04 28.61
N ALA A 563 -0.06 22.32 29.62
CA ALA A 563 0.98 21.31 29.46
C ALA A 563 0.52 20.13 28.58
N ILE A 564 -0.70 19.63 28.79
CA ILE A 564 -1.30 18.57 27.96
C ILE A 564 -1.43 19.03 26.50
N GLU A 565 -1.93 20.24 26.26
CA GLU A 565 -2.05 20.80 24.91
C GLU A 565 -0.67 20.97 24.24
N HIS A 566 0.37 21.35 24.98
CA HIS A 566 1.74 21.42 24.46
C HIS A 566 2.29 20.04 24.08
N GLU A 567 2.02 19.02 24.89
CA GLU A 567 2.41 17.64 24.60
C GLU A 567 1.67 17.09 23.38
N GLN A 568 0.37 17.35 23.27
CA GLN A 568 -0.43 17.01 22.09
C GLN A 568 0.09 17.71 20.83
N LEU A 569 0.38 19.01 20.92
CA LEU A 569 0.94 19.78 19.80
C LEU A 569 2.32 19.24 19.40
N SER A 570 3.18 18.88 20.35
CA SER A 570 4.46 18.21 20.09
C SER A 570 4.28 16.84 19.41
N SER A 571 3.28 16.06 19.84
CA SER A 571 2.96 14.77 19.23
C SER A 571 2.50 14.92 17.78
N VAL A 572 1.57 15.85 17.53
CA VAL A 572 1.09 16.16 16.17
C VAL A 572 2.22 16.69 15.29
N GLN A 573 3.12 17.51 15.85
CA GLN A 573 4.30 17.99 15.12
C GLN A 573 5.23 16.84 14.71
N ARG A 574 5.48 15.87 15.62
CA ARG A 574 6.26 14.66 15.31
C ARG A 574 5.59 13.79 14.26
N GLU A 575 4.27 13.60 14.33
CA GLU A 575 3.52 12.88 13.31
C GLU A 575 3.59 13.58 11.95
N LEU A 576 3.47 14.92 11.92
CA LEU A 576 3.60 15.70 10.69
C LEU A 576 4.99 15.55 10.07
N ASP A 577 6.05 15.56 10.88
CA ASP A 577 7.41 15.40 10.40
C ASP A 577 7.68 13.97 9.90
N LEU A 578 7.10 12.95 10.55
CA LEU A 578 7.10 11.57 10.05
C LEU A 578 6.38 11.47 8.70
N ARG A 579 5.18 12.06 8.57
CA ARG A 579 4.44 12.09 7.29
C ARG A 579 5.21 12.81 6.19
N ARG A 580 5.94 13.88 6.52
CA ARG A 580 6.83 14.59 5.58
C ARG A 580 8.04 13.74 5.17
N ALA A 581 8.58 12.92 6.07
CA ALA A 581 9.63 11.97 5.73
C ALA A 581 9.10 10.86 4.80
N GLU A 582 7.97 10.23 5.15
CA GLU A 582 7.31 9.22 4.31
C GLU A 582 6.98 9.75 2.90
N LEU A 583 6.53 11.01 2.80
CA LEU A 583 6.26 11.64 1.50
C LEU A 583 7.53 11.84 0.67
N ARG A 584 8.65 12.23 1.31
CA ARG A 584 9.95 12.37 0.63
C ARG A 584 10.46 11.02 0.13
N ASP A 585 10.43 9.99 0.96
CA ASP A 585 10.86 8.63 0.58
C ASP A 585 10.01 8.08 -0.58
N SER A 586 8.70 8.35 -0.55
CA SER A 586 7.78 7.99 -1.64
C SER A 586 8.08 8.76 -2.94
N GLN A 587 8.40 10.05 -2.85
CA GLN A 587 8.84 10.85 -4.00
C GLN A 587 10.16 10.37 -4.59
N GLU A 588 11.14 10.03 -3.75
CA GLU A 588 12.42 9.46 -4.18
C GLU A 588 12.23 8.08 -4.84
N SER A 589 11.37 7.23 -4.27
CA SER A 589 11.00 5.94 -4.87
C SER A 589 10.30 6.11 -6.23
N ASN A 590 9.40 7.09 -6.35
CA ASN A 590 8.76 7.40 -7.62
C ASN A 590 9.75 7.93 -8.66
N ALA A 591 10.66 8.83 -8.27
CA ALA A 591 11.72 9.32 -9.16
C ALA A 591 12.66 8.19 -9.63
N ALA A 592 12.96 7.22 -8.76
CA ALA A 592 13.73 6.04 -9.13
C ALA A 592 12.97 5.15 -10.14
N LYS A 593 11.67 4.95 -9.94
CA LYS A 593 10.82 4.22 -10.88
C LYS A 593 10.71 4.93 -12.22
N GLU A 594 10.55 6.25 -12.24
CA GLU A 594 10.52 7.05 -13.47
C GLU A 594 11.83 6.93 -14.25
N LYS A 595 12.98 6.98 -13.57
CA LYS A 595 14.28 6.71 -14.20
C LYS A 595 14.36 5.30 -14.77
N GLN A 596 13.87 4.28 -14.06
CA GLN A 596 13.85 2.91 -14.55
C GLN A 596 12.94 2.73 -15.76
N VAL A 597 11.75 3.35 -15.76
CA VAL A 597 10.84 3.37 -16.90
C VAL A 597 11.49 4.05 -18.10
N ALA A 598 12.20 5.16 -17.91
CA ALA A 598 12.94 5.84 -18.98
C ALA A 598 14.03 4.95 -19.58
N LEU A 599 14.80 4.23 -18.73
CA LEU A 599 15.81 3.28 -19.20
C LEU A 599 15.21 2.14 -20.03
N LEU A 600 14.15 1.49 -19.52
CA LEU A 600 13.44 0.43 -20.24
C LEU A 600 12.81 0.93 -21.54
N THR A 601 12.30 2.17 -21.55
CA THR A 601 11.75 2.78 -22.77
C THR A 601 12.85 2.99 -23.82
N ASN A 602 14.04 3.41 -23.41
CA ASN A 602 15.19 3.54 -24.30
C ASN A 602 15.65 2.17 -24.82
N GLU A 603 15.76 1.15 -23.96
CA GLU A 603 16.11 -0.21 -24.37
C GLU A 603 15.12 -0.79 -25.38
N VAL A 604 13.81 -0.61 -25.16
CA VAL A 604 12.77 -1.03 -26.10
C VAL A 604 12.90 -0.27 -27.43
N GLN A 605 13.21 1.02 -27.39
CA GLN A 605 13.43 1.81 -28.59
C GLN A 605 14.67 1.36 -29.36
N ASP A 606 15.75 1.00 -28.66
CA ASP A 606 16.98 0.47 -29.26
C ASP A 606 16.76 -0.90 -29.90
N ILE A 607 16.08 -1.82 -29.21
CA ILE A 607 15.68 -3.13 -29.78
C ILE A 607 14.81 -2.94 -31.02
N ARG A 608 13.88 -1.97 -30.98
CA ARG A 608 13.03 -1.64 -32.13
C ARG A 608 13.85 -1.09 -33.29
N ASN A 609 14.81 -0.21 -33.02
CA ASN A 609 15.72 0.33 -34.03
C ASN A 609 16.57 -0.77 -34.65
N GLU A 610 17.16 -1.65 -33.83
CA GLU A 610 17.97 -2.78 -34.28
C GLU A 610 17.15 -3.77 -35.13
N SER A 611 15.92 -4.09 -34.70
CA SER A 611 15.00 -4.92 -35.46
C SER A 611 14.64 -4.28 -36.81
N ASN A 612 14.29 -2.99 -36.82
CA ASN A 612 14.01 -2.27 -38.07
C ASN A 612 15.23 -2.25 -39.00
N GLN A 613 16.43 -2.09 -38.44
CA GLN A 613 17.66 -2.10 -39.21
C GLN A 613 17.96 -3.48 -39.80
N LYS A 614 17.76 -4.56 -39.04
CA LYS A 614 17.84 -5.96 -39.54
C LYS A 614 16.85 -6.21 -40.67
N HIS A 615 15.58 -5.78 -40.51
CA HIS A 615 14.56 -5.92 -41.56
C HIS A 615 14.93 -5.12 -42.82
N LYS A 616 15.44 -3.90 -42.65
CA LYS A 616 15.93 -3.08 -43.76
C LYS A 616 17.08 -3.77 -44.51
N TYR A 617 18.08 -4.28 -43.79
CA TYR A 617 19.18 -5.04 -44.40
C TYR A 617 18.70 -6.28 -45.16
N GLN A 618 17.74 -7.03 -44.61
CA GLN A 618 17.15 -8.18 -45.30
C GLN A 618 16.39 -7.77 -46.56
N LEU A 619 15.60 -6.69 -46.51
CA LEU A 619 14.91 -6.14 -47.68
C LEU A 619 15.88 -5.67 -48.76
N ASP A 620 16.97 -5.00 -48.39
CA ASP A 620 18.01 -4.55 -49.31
C ASP A 620 18.72 -5.76 -49.96
N MET A 621 19.02 -6.80 -49.18
CA MET A 621 19.59 -8.05 -49.67
C MET A 621 18.65 -8.75 -50.66
N TYR A 622 17.37 -8.93 -50.33
CA TYR A 622 16.39 -9.52 -51.24
C TYR A 622 16.19 -8.68 -52.50
N SER A 623 16.19 -7.35 -52.37
CA SER A 623 16.11 -6.42 -53.50
C SER A 623 17.34 -6.52 -54.41
N GLN A 624 18.52 -6.79 -53.86
CA GLN A 624 19.73 -7.05 -54.64
C GLN A 624 19.64 -8.42 -55.35
N GLN A 625 19.24 -9.48 -54.64
CA GLN A 625 19.06 -10.81 -55.23
C GLN A 625 18.05 -10.80 -56.38
N LEU A 626 16.96 -10.03 -56.23
CA LEU A 626 15.94 -9.89 -57.27
C LEU A 626 16.44 -9.10 -58.48
N ARG A 627 17.29 -8.08 -58.25
CA ARG A 627 18.00 -7.38 -59.33
C ARG A 627 18.97 -8.29 -60.07
N ASP A 628 19.76 -9.08 -59.35
CA ASP A 628 20.71 -10.02 -59.95
C ASP A 628 20.00 -11.12 -60.73
N ALA A 629 18.91 -11.67 -60.19
CA ALA A 629 18.08 -12.66 -60.88
C ALA A 629 17.44 -12.08 -62.14
N LYS A 630 16.94 -10.83 -62.08
CA LYS A 630 16.42 -10.13 -63.25
C LYS A 630 17.49 -9.91 -64.31
N SER A 631 18.69 -9.49 -63.93
CA SER A 631 19.82 -9.36 -64.86
C SER A 631 20.20 -10.69 -65.52
N ARG A 632 20.17 -11.81 -64.76
CA ARG A 632 20.42 -13.15 -65.32
C ARG A 632 19.31 -13.58 -66.29
N LEU A 633 18.06 -13.25 -65.98
CA LEU A 633 16.93 -13.49 -66.88
C LEU A 633 17.09 -12.70 -68.17
N ASP A 634 17.38 -11.40 -68.09
CA ASP A 634 17.60 -10.54 -69.27
C ASP A 634 18.77 -11.07 -70.13
N MET A 635 19.85 -11.56 -69.51
CA MET A 635 20.95 -12.22 -70.23
C MET A 635 20.49 -13.49 -70.95
N ALA A 636 19.75 -14.37 -70.27
CA ALA A 636 19.24 -15.61 -70.85
C ALA A 636 18.23 -15.34 -71.98
N GLU A 637 17.35 -14.34 -71.82
CA GLU A 637 16.43 -13.92 -72.88
C GLU A 637 17.17 -13.41 -74.11
N ASN A 638 18.24 -12.62 -73.92
CA ASN A 638 19.10 -12.18 -75.02
C ASN A 638 19.81 -13.34 -75.72
N GLU A 639 20.29 -14.35 -74.98
CA GLU A 639 20.88 -15.57 -75.56
C GLU A 639 19.84 -16.37 -76.35
N VAL A 640 18.64 -16.57 -75.81
CA VAL A 640 17.54 -17.24 -76.52
C VAL A 640 17.16 -16.46 -77.79
N MET A 641 17.13 -15.14 -77.74
CA MET A 641 16.87 -14.31 -78.91
C MET A 641 17.97 -14.45 -79.98
N LYS A 642 19.25 -14.52 -79.57
CA LYS A 642 20.36 -14.81 -80.49
C LYS A 642 20.22 -16.19 -81.13
N VAL A 643 19.96 -17.22 -80.33
CA VAL A 643 19.75 -18.59 -80.83
C VAL A 643 18.56 -18.66 -81.79
N LYS A 644 17.45 -17.97 -81.49
CA LYS A 644 16.30 -17.86 -82.42
C LYS A 644 16.68 -17.15 -83.71
N HIS A 645 17.47 -16.08 -83.63
CA HIS A 645 17.95 -15.38 -84.83
C HIS A 645 18.86 -16.27 -85.67
N ASP A 646 19.80 -16.97 -85.06
CA ASP A 646 20.70 -17.90 -85.74
C ASP A 646 19.93 -19.07 -86.35
N ALA A 647 18.95 -19.63 -85.61
CA ALA A 647 18.06 -20.68 -86.12
C ALA A 647 17.28 -20.21 -87.35
N THR A 648 16.64 -19.03 -87.30
CA THR A 648 15.91 -18.48 -88.46
C THR A 648 16.83 -18.20 -89.65
N LYS A 649 18.07 -17.74 -89.41
CA LYS A 649 19.09 -17.55 -90.45
C LYS A 649 19.53 -18.88 -91.08
N THR A 650 19.75 -19.92 -90.27
CA THR A 650 20.06 -21.26 -90.78
C THR A 650 18.89 -21.86 -91.57
N GLU A 651 17.66 -21.67 -91.10
CA GLU A 651 16.46 -22.10 -91.82
C GLU A 651 16.34 -21.39 -93.18
N GLN A 652 16.57 -20.08 -93.24
CA GLN A 652 16.59 -19.33 -94.49
C GLN A 652 17.68 -19.82 -95.46
N MET A 653 18.88 -20.10 -94.96
CA MET A 653 19.96 -20.68 -95.76
C MET A 653 19.56 -22.05 -96.33
N LEU A 654 18.99 -22.93 -95.49
CA LEU A 654 18.52 -24.24 -95.92
C LEU A 654 17.39 -24.14 -96.95
N ARG A 655 16.46 -23.18 -96.80
CA ARG A 655 15.41 -22.92 -97.80
C ARG A 655 15.99 -22.44 -99.14
N LEU A 656 17.00 -21.57 -99.12
CA LEU A 656 17.68 -21.10 -100.33
C LEU A 656 18.44 -22.24 -101.01
N ASP A 657 19.15 -23.07 -100.25
CA ASP A 657 19.85 -24.24 -100.78
C ASP A 657 18.86 -25.27 -101.36
N HIS A 658 17.74 -25.52 -100.66
CA HIS A 658 16.68 -26.38 -101.17
C HIS A 658 16.11 -25.85 -102.49
N SER A 659 15.78 -24.56 -102.57
CA SER A 659 15.29 -23.92 -103.79
C SER A 659 16.31 -24.00 -104.93
N ARG A 660 17.61 -23.85 -104.64
CA ARG A 660 18.69 -23.98 -105.62
C ARG A 660 18.82 -25.41 -106.14
N VAL A 661 18.70 -26.40 -105.25
CA VAL A 661 18.73 -27.83 -105.62
C VAL A 661 17.49 -28.21 -106.43
N GLU A 662 16.31 -27.75 -106.02
CA GLU A 662 15.06 -27.95 -106.74
C GLU A 662 15.14 -27.33 -108.16
N ALA A 663 15.69 -26.12 -108.30
CA ALA A 663 15.91 -25.50 -109.59
C ALA A 663 16.86 -26.32 -110.48
N LYS A 664 17.95 -26.87 -109.92
CA LYS A 664 18.86 -27.78 -110.65
C LYS A 664 18.13 -29.02 -111.13
N TYR A 665 17.40 -29.71 -110.26
CA TYR A 665 16.65 -30.90 -110.64
C TYR A 665 15.58 -30.60 -111.69
N LYS A 666 14.91 -29.45 -111.60
CA LYS A 666 13.96 -28.99 -112.63
C LYS A 666 14.65 -28.81 -113.98
N THR A 667 15.82 -28.16 -114.03
CA THR A 667 16.59 -28.02 -115.27
C THR A 667 17.07 -29.35 -115.83
N GLU A 668 17.52 -30.28 -114.98
CA GLU A 668 17.92 -31.63 -115.40
C GLU A 668 16.73 -32.42 -115.97
N LEU A 669 15.56 -32.31 -115.34
CA LEU A 669 14.33 -32.93 -115.81
C LEU A 669 13.88 -32.35 -117.16
N GLU A 670 13.98 -31.04 -117.34
CA GLU A 670 13.70 -30.37 -118.62
C GLU A 670 14.66 -30.84 -119.71
N VAL A 671 15.97 -30.95 -119.43
CA VAL A 671 16.97 -31.47 -120.37
C VAL A 671 16.69 -32.93 -120.74
N ALA A 672 16.36 -33.78 -119.75
CA ALA A 672 16.00 -35.17 -119.98
C ALA A 672 14.73 -35.30 -120.82
N SER A 673 13.72 -34.45 -120.56
CA SER A 673 12.48 -34.37 -121.35
C SER A 673 12.75 -33.96 -122.80
N HIS A 674 13.58 -32.93 -123.02
CA HIS A 674 14.00 -32.53 -124.37
C HIS A 674 14.75 -33.66 -125.10
N ARG A 675 15.60 -34.41 -124.40
CA ARG A 675 16.32 -35.57 -124.96
C ARG A 675 15.35 -36.69 -125.34
N ALA A 676 14.38 -36.99 -124.49
CA ALA A 676 13.34 -37.99 -124.77
C ALA A 676 12.49 -37.60 -125.99
N ASN A 677 12.12 -36.32 -126.13
CA ASN A 677 11.40 -35.82 -127.30
C ASN A 677 12.23 -35.95 -128.59
N ARG A 678 13.52 -35.61 -128.57
CA ARG A 678 14.40 -35.83 -129.75
C ARG A 678 14.48 -37.29 -130.18
N LEU A 679 14.60 -38.21 -129.22
CA LEU A 679 14.63 -39.65 -129.50
C LEU A 679 13.30 -40.13 -130.08
N LYS A 680 12.17 -39.56 -129.64
CA LYS A 680 10.84 -39.82 -130.21
C LYS A 680 10.73 -39.33 -131.65
N ASP A 681 11.30 -38.16 -131.96
CA ASP A 681 11.33 -37.59 -133.31
C ASP A 681 12.29 -38.36 -134.25
N GLU A 682 13.41 -38.88 -133.75
CA GLU A 682 14.28 -39.78 -134.52
C GLU A 682 13.60 -41.11 -134.80
N LYS A 683 12.92 -41.69 -133.80
CA LYS A 683 12.15 -42.92 -133.97
C LYS A 683 11.09 -42.75 -135.07
N SER A 684 10.33 -41.65 -135.06
CA SER A 684 9.31 -41.41 -136.09
C SER A 684 9.90 -41.22 -137.49
N ARG A 685 11.08 -40.59 -137.62
CA ARG A 685 11.81 -40.53 -138.91
C ARG A 685 12.27 -41.89 -139.40
N ILE A 686 12.78 -42.74 -138.51
CA ILE A 686 13.22 -44.10 -138.86
C ILE A 686 12.00 -44.94 -139.30
N GLU A 687 10.89 -44.85 -138.58
CA GLU A 687 9.63 -45.52 -138.96
C GLU A 687 9.13 -45.06 -140.34
N ALA A 688 9.23 -43.76 -140.65
CA ALA A 688 8.88 -43.23 -141.97
C ALA A 688 9.81 -43.75 -143.08
N HIS A 689 11.12 -43.81 -142.85
CA HIS A 689 12.08 -44.39 -143.79
C HIS A 689 11.85 -45.89 -144.02
N LEU A 690 11.51 -46.64 -142.96
CA LEU A 690 11.21 -48.07 -143.06
C LEU A 690 9.99 -48.32 -143.96
N LEU A 691 8.93 -47.52 -143.80
CA LEU A 691 7.74 -47.58 -144.66
C LEU A 691 8.08 -47.27 -146.13
N GLU A 692 8.98 -46.31 -146.39
CA GLU A 692 9.42 -45.97 -147.74
C GLU A 692 10.21 -47.11 -148.41
N VAL A 693 11.07 -47.79 -147.65
CA VAL A 693 11.84 -48.97 -148.12
C VAL A 693 10.89 -50.14 -148.42
N GLN A 694 9.92 -50.40 -147.54
CA GLN A 694 8.90 -51.45 -147.76
C GLN A 694 8.08 -51.17 -149.03
N ALA A 695 7.70 -49.91 -149.28
CA ALA A 695 7.00 -49.51 -150.49
C ALA A 695 7.85 -49.74 -151.76
N LYS A 696 9.16 -49.43 -151.70
CA LYS A 696 10.11 -49.68 -152.80
C LYS A 696 10.31 -51.18 -153.07
N GLN A 697 10.43 -52.02 -152.03
CA GLN A 697 10.51 -53.48 -152.16
C GLN A 697 9.26 -54.08 -152.81
N SER A 698 8.07 -53.61 -152.42
CA SER A 698 6.79 -54.01 -153.03
C SER A 698 6.78 -53.72 -154.54
N MET A 699 7.20 -52.52 -154.97
CA MET A 699 7.30 -52.20 -156.40
C MET A 699 8.28 -53.10 -157.17
N TYR A 700 9.43 -53.45 -156.58
CA TYR A 700 10.38 -54.34 -157.25
C TYR A 700 9.84 -55.76 -157.40
N ALA A 701 9.14 -56.28 -156.38
CA ALA A 701 8.48 -57.58 -156.46
C ALA A 701 7.45 -57.65 -157.61
N THR A 702 6.65 -56.59 -157.81
CA THR A 702 5.67 -56.53 -158.91
C THR A 702 6.32 -56.49 -160.29
N LYS A 703 7.46 -55.80 -160.44
CA LYS A 703 8.20 -55.76 -161.72
C LYS A 703 8.84 -57.10 -162.08
N VAL A 704 9.33 -57.87 -161.10
CA VAL A 704 9.92 -59.20 -161.34
C VAL A 704 8.85 -60.21 -161.77
N CYS A 705 7.67 -60.20 -161.15
CA CYS A 705 6.56 -61.06 -161.56
C CYS A 705 6.07 -60.77 -163.01
N GLY A 706 6.10 -59.51 -163.44
CA GLY A 706 5.73 -59.13 -164.81
C GLY A 706 6.69 -59.65 -165.89
N ILE A 707 7.99 -59.71 -165.60
CA ILE A 707 9.01 -60.19 -166.55
C ILE A 707 8.96 -61.72 -166.69
N MET A 708 8.68 -62.45 -165.59
CA MET A 708 8.51 -63.90 -165.64
C MET A 708 7.27 -64.34 -166.46
N ALA A 709 6.18 -63.57 -166.41
CA ALA A 709 4.96 -63.89 -167.17
C ALA A 709 5.15 -63.79 -168.70
N VAL A 710 6.02 -62.89 -169.18
CA VAL A 710 6.32 -62.74 -170.62
C VAL A 710 7.27 -63.83 -171.13
N HIS A 711 8.16 -64.36 -170.28
CA HIS A 711 9.10 -65.41 -170.66
C HIS A 711 8.45 -66.81 -170.76
N VAL A 712 7.40 -67.08 -169.96
CA VAL A 712 6.64 -68.34 -170.03
C VAL A 712 5.69 -68.38 -171.24
N ALA A 713 5.16 -67.24 -171.68
CA ALA A 713 4.26 -67.16 -172.85
C ALA A 713 4.98 -67.35 -174.21
N LEU A 714 6.28 -67.08 -174.30
CA LEU A 714 7.08 -67.22 -175.52
C LEU A 714 7.69 -68.63 -175.72
N LEU A 715 7.70 -69.48 -174.68
CA LEU A 715 8.22 -70.85 -174.71
C LEU A 715 7.14 -71.94 -174.96
N MET A 716 5.86 -71.56 -175.06
CA MET A 716 4.74 -72.50 -175.29
C MET A 716 4.16 -72.52 -176.73
N MET A 717 4.82 -71.91 -177.73
CA MET A 717 4.32 -71.87 -179.12
C MET A 717 5.20 -72.58 -180.19
N VAL A 718 6.18 -73.42 -179.81
CA VAL A 718 7.06 -74.11 -180.80
C VAL A 718 7.07 -75.64 -180.73
N ASP A 719 6.48 -76.32 -179.74
CA ASP A 719 6.46 -77.80 -179.72
C ASP A 719 5.07 -78.35 -179.39
N PHE A 720 4.24 -78.60 -180.42
CA PHE A 720 3.53 -79.88 -180.61
C PHE A 720 2.84 -79.91 -181.98
N SER A 721 3.53 -80.54 -182.93
CA SER A 721 2.98 -81.11 -184.15
C SER A 721 3.25 -82.62 -184.05
N ALA A 722 2.27 -83.40 -183.58
CA ALA A 722 2.14 -84.86 -183.76
C ALA A 722 0.87 -85.42 -183.07
N GLU A 723 -0.31 -84.87 -183.41
CA GLU A 723 -1.42 -85.56 -184.10
C GLU A 723 -2.44 -84.49 -184.53
#